data_AF-A0A183UZ11-F1
#
_entry.id   AF-A0A183UZ11-F1
#
_cell.length_a   1.000
_cell.length_b   1.000
_cell.length_c   1.000
_cell.angle_alpha   90.00
_cell.angle_beta   90.00
_cell.angle_gamma   90.00
#
_symmetry.space_group_name_H-M   'P 1'
#
loop_
_entity.id
_entity.type
_entity.pdbx_description
1 polymer ?
#
loop_
_entity_poly.entity_id
_entity_poly.type
_entity_poly.pdbx_seq_one_letter_code
_entity_poly.pdbx_strand_id
1 'polypeptide(L)'
;MRKRGRNGKRNGERSSASEDECSSEEEVVAWTINKIFMTAFLFRALLVTYGPIHDYLFEVSFTDIDYKVFSDAAAQVGRGDSPYQRATYRYTPLLAWLLVPNTVWPEFGKMLFCTLDVTVGYLCFKTATSELLMRSSSNIARLQMTRRAKHCVIIFWLANPLTAVISARGNADVVVCTAVVCTLWLLLSNHVIIVSPLTKDAGFIFQLSSMSFAVSVALYYCMYGNRYLDESLMYHISRIDTRHNFSPYFYPLYLSDGETTLSQLIGLGAFVPQAALIIFLSFRFYDDLPFCWMLITIAFVAFNKVCTSQYFVWFICLAPIAQRTVEMSAKRVTMLMLMWMGAQVAWLQPAYLFEFKGVDTFAFIWLASLLFFAINVVIIVQLILHHNDSFVSSVSPLLSKVQASFDVPDSFETMVFYLIGLGLGDGEDITLKGLNAVRRCVRIYLEAYTSILSYALDKSKLEQLYGKHIIVADRELVEQRSDELFADADTADVCLLVVGDPFGATTHTDLVLRARSLGISVKVIHNASIMNAVACCGLQVFSSTSLILVALALHFRVAFCALQLYSFGETVSIVMWTDSWQPDSYYDKIAANRLRGLHTLCLLDIKVKEQSIDNLIKGRKIYDPPRYMSCSEAAKQLIEIAERKQKTGIQPAYSGETPCVGLARVGWENQKIVLCTLSKMVTTDMGEPVHSLVIPGEMHPMEMDMLKTFSAC
;
A
#
# COMPACT_ATOMS: atom_id res chain seq x y z
N MET A 1 60.01 13.20 -35.56
CA MET A 1 59.86 12.61 -36.91
C MET A 1 59.19 11.24 -36.80
N ARG A 2 58.20 11.01 -37.68
CA ARG A 2 57.64 9.74 -38.24
C ARG A 2 58.21 8.39 -37.76
N LYS A 3 57.50 7.26 -37.80
CA LYS A 3 56.07 6.85 -37.83
C LYS A 3 56.13 5.31 -38.00
N ARG A 4 55.16 4.60 -37.39
CA ARG A 4 54.50 3.34 -37.85
C ARG A 4 55.21 1.98 -37.71
N GLY A 5 54.52 1.07 -37.02
CA GLY A 5 54.17 -0.25 -37.59
C GLY A 5 53.77 -1.38 -36.63
N ARG A 6 52.46 -1.46 -36.26
CA ARG A 6 51.53 -2.63 -36.15
C ARG A 6 52.08 -4.03 -35.71
N ASN A 7 51.41 -4.87 -34.91
CA ASN A 7 50.00 -4.98 -34.48
C ASN A 7 49.81 -6.09 -33.41
N GLY A 8 48.77 -5.94 -32.57
CA GLY A 8 47.97 -7.00 -31.91
C GLY A 8 48.25 -7.29 -30.42
N LYS A 9 47.30 -7.55 -29.51
CA LYS A 9 45.85 -7.28 -29.31
C LYS A 9 45.49 -7.87 -27.91
N ARG A 10 44.53 -7.26 -27.19
CA ARG A 10 43.68 -7.82 -26.09
C ARG A 10 44.26 -7.96 -24.67
N ASN A 11 43.90 -7.05 -23.75
CA ASN A 11 42.67 -7.13 -22.94
C ASN A 11 42.59 -5.95 -21.95
N GLY A 12 41.54 -5.15 -22.08
CA GLY A 12 41.03 -4.21 -21.08
C GLY A 12 39.51 -4.33 -21.07
N GLU A 13 38.89 -3.84 -19.99
CA GLU A 13 37.44 -3.68 -19.74
C GLU A 13 36.70 -4.90 -19.17
N ARG A 14 36.45 -4.86 -17.84
CA ARG A 14 35.24 -5.38 -17.17
C ARG A 14 35.25 -4.98 -15.68
N SER A 15 34.86 -3.73 -15.37
CA SER A 15 34.40 -3.38 -14.01
C SER A 15 33.60 -2.06 -13.91
N SER A 16 33.01 -1.54 -15.00
CA SER A 16 32.14 -0.36 -14.96
C SER A 16 30.79 -0.56 -15.67
N ALA A 17 30.47 -1.81 -16.05
CA ALA A 17 29.28 -2.08 -16.85
C ALA A 17 28.00 -2.28 -16.04
N SER A 18 28.05 -2.61 -14.74
CA SER A 18 26.82 -2.97 -14.00
C SER A 18 26.03 -1.80 -13.42
N GLU A 19 26.62 -0.61 -13.27
CA GLU A 19 25.89 0.60 -12.86
C GLU A 19 25.40 1.41 -14.09
N ASP A 20 26.14 1.35 -15.20
CA ASP A 20 25.75 2.01 -16.45
C ASP A 20 24.75 1.18 -17.29
N GLU A 21 24.76 -0.16 -17.23
CA GLU A 21 23.82 -0.98 -18.02
C GLU A 21 22.36 -0.84 -17.53
N CYS A 22 22.13 -0.66 -16.22
CA CYS A 22 20.79 -0.34 -15.69
C CYS A 22 20.30 1.07 -16.10
N SER A 23 21.23 1.97 -16.45
CA SER A 23 20.90 3.31 -16.95
C SER A 23 20.65 3.34 -18.46
N SER A 24 21.25 2.40 -19.21
CA SER A 24 21.20 2.39 -20.68
C SER A 24 19.96 1.70 -21.26
N GLU A 25 19.30 0.79 -20.53
CA GLU A 25 18.04 0.17 -20.97
C GLU A 25 16.78 0.96 -20.51
N GLU A 26 16.85 1.74 -19.43
CA GLU A 26 15.76 2.68 -19.04
C GLU A 26 15.74 3.98 -19.89
N GLU A 27 16.76 4.21 -20.73
CA GLU A 27 16.87 5.37 -21.62
C GLU A 27 16.02 5.26 -22.90
N VAL A 28 15.30 4.15 -23.11
CA VAL A 28 14.44 3.91 -24.29
C VAL A 28 13.10 4.67 -24.16
N VAL A 29 13.18 5.99 -23.97
CA VAL A 29 12.10 6.99 -23.97
C VAL A 29 11.37 7.18 -22.63
N ALA A 30 12.10 7.43 -21.55
CA ALA A 30 11.52 8.08 -20.36
C ALA A 30 11.14 9.54 -20.70
N TRP A 31 9.87 9.80 -21.06
CA TRP A 31 9.40 11.15 -21.35
C TRP A 31 9.58 12.07 -20.13
N THR A 32 10.34 13.16 -20.34
CA THR A 32 10.43 14.27 -19.38
C THR A 32 9.04 14.82 -19.11
N ILE A 33 8.78 15.28 -17.88
CA ILE A 33 7.47 15.78 -17.49
C ILE A 33 6.94 16.91 -18.38
N ASN A 34 7.83 17.81 -18.81
CA ASN A 34 7.48 18.89 -19.73
C ASN A 34 7.01 18.35 -21.09
N LYS A 35 7.62 17.26 -21.59
CA LYS A 35 7.21 16.64 -22.85
C LYS A 35 5.81 16.00 -22.72
N ILE A 36 5.48 15.45 -21.55
CA ILE A 36 4.15 14.86 -21.29
C ILE A 36 3.07 15.94 -21.35
N PHE A 37 3.24 17.03 -20.60
CA PHE A 37 2.28 18.14 -20.61
C PHE A 37 2.17 18.80 -21.97
N MET A 38 3.30 19.01 -22.67
CA MET A 38 3.30 19.55 -24.03
C MET A 38 2.53 18.64 -25.00
N THR A 39 2.72 17.33 -24.91
CA THR A 39 2.01 16.38 -25.79
C THR A 39 0.53 16.34 -25.48
N ALA A 40 0.16 16.35 -24.20
CA ALA A 40 -1.24 16.41 -23.77
C ALA A 40 -1.93 17.70 -24.28
N PHE A 41 -1.22 18.83 -24.25
CA PHE A 41 -1.71 20.10 -24.80
C PHE A 41 -1.84 20.07 -26.32
N LEU A 42 -0.80 19.62 -27.03
CA LEU A 42 -0.82 19.52 -28.50
C LEU A 42 -1.92 18.58 -29.00
N PHE A 43 -2.14 17.46 -28.31
CA PHE A 43 -3.24 16.55 -28.62
C PHE A 43 -4.61 17.22 -28.46
N ARG A 44 -4.82 17.99 -27.40
CA ARG A 44 -6.06 18.75 -27.19
C ARG A 44 -6.24 19.87 -28.21
N ALA A 45 -5.17 20.60 -28.53
CA ALA A 45 -5.19 21.62 -29.58
C ALA A 45 -5.55 21.02 -30.94
N LEU A 46 -5.03 19.82 -31.25
CA LEU A 46 -5.43 19.08 -32.45
C LEU A 46 -6.93 18.74 -32.44
N LEU A 47 -7.48 18.27 -31.31
CA LEU A 47 -8.91 18.02 -31.17
C LEU A 47 -9.75 19.29 -31.35
N VAL A 48 -9.30 20.43 -30.83
CA VAL A 48 -9.98 21.73 -31.05
C VAL A 48 -10.00 22.08 -32.55
N THR A 49 -8.89 21.89 -33.26
CA THR A 49 -8.85 22.12 -34.72
C THR A 49 -9.68 21.11 -35.51
N TYR A 50 -9.84 19.88 -35.00
CA TYR A 50 -10.68 18.85 -35.59
C TYR A 50 -12.18 19.12 -35.40
N GLY A 51 -12.57 19.76 -34.30
CA GLY A 51 -13.98 20.02 -33.95
C GLY A 51 -14.81 20.65 -35.09
N PRO A 52 -14.40 21.77 -35.69
CA PRO A 52 -15.11 22.38 -36.81
C PRO A 52 -15.20 21.48 -38.05
N ILE A 53 -14.17 20.66 -38.30
CA ILE A 53 -14.17 19.70 -39.41
C ILE A 53 -15.21 18.60 -39.15
N HIS A 54 -15.27 18.09 -37.92
CA HIS A 54 -16.26 17.10 -37.53
C HIS A 54 -17.69 17.64 -37.63
N ASP A 55 -17.93 18.84 -37.10
CA ASP A 55 -19.25 19.50 -37.11
C ASP A 55 -19.76 19.76 -38.53
N TYR A 56 -18.86 19.86 -39.51
CA TYR A 56 -19.21 20.00 -40.91
C TYR A 56 -19.53 18.65 -41.59
N LEU A 57 -18.85 17.58 -41.20
CA LEU A 57 -18.93 16.27 -41.87
C LEU A 57 -20.00 15.34 -41.29
N PHE A 58 -20.31 15.46 -40.00
CA PHE A 58 -21.18 14.52 -39.28
C PHE A 58 -22.45 15.19 -38.78
N GLU A 59 -23.53 14.40 -38.67
CA GLU A 59 -24.83 14.87 -38.17
C GLU A 59 -24.80 15.20 -36.66
N VAL A 60 -24.03 14.44 -35.89
CA VAL A 60 -23.83 14.70 -34.45
C VAL A 60 -22.63 15.62 -34.27
N SER A 61 -22.85 16.79 -33.67
CA SER A 61 -21.77 17.76 -33.47
C SER A 61 -20.76 17.28 -32.41
N PHE A 62 -19.49 17.49 -32.72
CA PHE A 62 -18.40 17.47 -31.77
C PHE A 62 -18.48 18.68 -30.84
N THR A 63 -18.70 19.90 -31.35
CA THR A 63 -18.81 21.07 -30.46
C THR A 63 -20.00 20.91 -29.51
N ASP A 64 -19.76 21.17 -28.23
CA ASP A 64 -20.79 21.17 -27.20
C ASP A 64 -21.82 22.28 -27.48
N ILE A 65 -23.10 21.97 -27.29
CA ILE A 65 -24.17 22.95 -27.52
C ILE A 65 -24.09 24.09 -26.51
N ASP A 66 -23.66 23.80 -25.28
CA ASP A 66 -23.45 24.81 -24.25
C ASP A 66 -22.36 25.81 -24.64
N TYR A 67 -21.36 25.40 -25.42
CA TYR A 67 -20.31 26.30 -25.90
C TYR A 67 -20.86 27.43 -26.78
N LYS A 68 -21.90 27.14 -27.58
CA LYS A 68 -22.61 28.16 -28.37
C LYS A 68 -23.38 29.12 -27.45
N VAL A 69 -24.05 28.58 -26.43
CA VAL A 69 -24.78 29.38 -25.42
C VAL A 69 -23.82 30.31 -24.66
N PHE A 70 -22.63 29.84 -24.30
CA PHE A 70 -21.59 30.65 -23.67
C PHE A 70 -21.11 31.77 -24.58
N SER A 71 -20.84 31.44 -25.84
CA SER A 71 -20.32 32.39 -26.84
C SER A 71 -21.33 33.49 -27.16
N ASP A 72 -22.61 33.13 -27.27
CA ASP A 72 -23.70 34.11 -27.44
C ASP A 72 -23.81 35.04 -26.22
N ALA A 73 -23.76 34.48 -25.00
CA ALA A 73 -23.80 35.27 -23.77
C ALA A 73 -22.57 36.19 -23.63
N ALA A 74 -21.39 35.70 -24.01
CA ALA A 74 -20.17 36.49 -24.06
C ALA A 74 -20.28 37.66 -25.06
N ALA A 75 -20.94 37.44 -26.20
CA ALA A 75 -21.22 38.50 -27.16
C ALA A 75 -22.21 39.56 -26.61
N GLN A 76 -23.20 39.16 -25.80
CA GLN A 76 -24.07 40.11 -25.10
C GLN A 76 -23.28 40.97 -24.11
N VAL A 77 -22.49 40.31 -23.27
CA VAL A 77 -21.63 41.00 -22.29
C VAL A 77 -20.65 41.96 -22.96
N GLY A 78 -20.06 41.56 -24.09
CA GLY A 78 -19.18 42.41 -24.89
C GLY A 78 -19.85 43.66 -25.47
N ARG A 79 -21.18 43.67 -25.61
CA ARG A 79 -21.98 44.84 -26.02
C ARG A 79 -22.45 45.70 -24.85
N GLY A 80 -22.15 45.29 -23.61
CA GLY A 80 -22.65 45.93 -22.38
C GLY A 80 -24.00 45.40 -21.90
N ASP A 81 -24.52 44.35 -22.53
CA ASP A 81 -25.79 43.72 -22.18
C ASP A 81 -25.64 42.62 -21.11
N SER A 82 -26.77 42.18 -20.56
CA SER A 82 -26.79 41.07 -19.59
C SER A 82 -26.57 39.73 -20.30
N PRO A 83 -25.72 38.81 -19.77
CA PRO A 83 -25.53 37.48 -20.36
C PRO A 83 -26.83 36.67 -20.37
N TYR A 84 -27.74 36.95 -19.42
CA TYR A 84 -29.03 36.28 -19.32
C TYR A 84 -30.02 36.68 -20.41
N GLN A 85 -29.73 37.70 -21.24
CA GLN A 85 -30.53 37.98 -22.43
C GLN A 85 -30.50 36.80 -23.42
N ARG A 86 -29.41 36.02 -23.41
CA ARG A 86 -29.39 34.74 -24.12
C ARG A 86 -30.31 33.76 -23.39
N ALA A 87 -31.40 33.37 -24.05
CA ALA A 87 -32.28 32.31 -23.56
C ALA A 87 -31.45 31.06 -23.24
N THR A 88 -31.81 30.32 -22.18
CA THR A 88 -31.12 29.11 -21.68
C THR A 88 -29.73 29.31 -21.08
N TYR A 89 -29.20 30.54 -21.00
CA TYR A 89 -28.00 30.80 -20.21
C TYR A 89 -28.31 30.64 -18.71
N ARG A 90 -27.66 29.66 -18.06
CA ARG A 90 -27.84 29.30 -16.63
C ARG A 90 -26.54 29.33 -15.82
N TYR A 91 -25.50 29.93 -16.38
CA TYR A 91 -24.14 29.88 -15.82
C TYR A 91 -23.78 31.20 -15.14
N THR A 92 -22.71 31.21 -14.36
CA THR A 92 -22.19 32.43 -13.73
C THR A 92 -21.84 33.49 -14.79
N PRO A 93 -22.08 34.80 -14.55
CA PRO A 93 -21.66 35.85 -15.48
C PRO A 93 -20.15 35.86 -15.72
N LEU A 94 -19.36 35.38 -14.74
CA LEU A 94 -17.91 35.26 -14.86
C LEU A 94 -17.49 34.47 -16.11
N LEU A 95 -18.23 33.41 -16.45
CA LEU A 95 -17.92 32.58 -17.61
C LEU A 95 -18.15 33.35 -18.93
N ALA A 96 -19.23 34.11 -19.03
CA ALA A 96 -19.49 34.97 -20.19
C ALA A 96 -18.42 36.06 -20.33
N TRP A 97 -18.01 36.69 -19.23
CA TRP A 97 -16.92 37.68 -19.23
C TRP A 97 -15.59 37.08 -19.67
N LEU A 98 -15.24 35.89 -19.17
CA LEU A 98 -14.02 35.18 -19.53
C LEU A 98 -13.96 34.84 -21.03
N LEU A 99 -15.12 34.63 -21.66
CA LEU A 99 -15.27 34.22 -23.04
C LEU A 99 -15.56 35.36 -24.02
N VAL A 100 -15.54 36.63 -23.60
CA VAL A 100 -15.69 37.79 -24.50
C VAL A 100 -14.77 37.70 -25.74
N PRO A 101 -13.52 37.23 -25.65
CA PRO A 101 -12.66 37.06 -26.83
C PRO A 101 -13.19 36.06 -27.88
N ASN A 102 -14.17 35.21 -27.56
CA ASN A 102 -14.84 34.35 -28.54
C ASN A 102 -15.50 35.16 -29.67
N THR A 103 -15.85 36.42 -29.42
CA THR A 103 -16.40 37.34 -30.44
C THR A 103 -15.42 37.64 -31.57
N VAL A 104 -14.11 37.54 -31.30
CA VAL A 104 -13.04 37.74 -32.29
C VAL A 104 -12.51 36.40 -32.80
N TRP A 105 -12.33 35.44 -31.89
CA TRP A 105 -11.84 34.10 -32.21
C TRP A 105 -12.77 33.03 -31.63
N PRO A 106 -13.67 32.43 -32.44
CA PRO A 106 -14.68 31.50 -31.94
C PRO A 106 -14.15 30.30 -31.14
N GLU A 107 -12.92 29.85 -31.42
CA GLU A 107 -12.30 28.70 -30.75
C GLU A 107 -11.48 29.09 -29.50
N PHE A 108 -11.41 30.38 -29.15
CA PHE A 108 -10.64 30.88 -28.00
C PHE A 108 -11.00 30.15 -26.70
N GLY A 109 -12.30 30.05 -26.39
CA GLY A 109 -12.78 29.39 -25.18
C GLY A 109 -12.37 27.92 -25.11
N LYS A 110 -12.44 27.18 -26.23
CA LYS A 110 -11.99 25.78 -26.27
C LYS A 110 -10.49 25.66 -25.98
N MET A 111 -9.68 26.56 -26.53
CA MET A 111 -8.24 26.62 -26.25
C MET A 111 -7.93 27.00 -24.81
N LEU A 112 -8.70 27.93 -24.23
CA LEU A 112 -8.61 28.29 -22.82
C LEU A 112 -8.94 27.09 -21.92
N PHE A 113 -10.03 26.38 -22.20
CA PHE A 113 -10.42 25.19 -21.44
C PHE A 113 -9.38 24.08 -21.55
N CYS A 114 -8.81 23.83 -22.73
CA CYS A 114 -7.73 22.86 -22.90
C CYS A 114 -6.45 23.27 -22.14
N THR A 115 -6.16 24.57 -22.05
CA THR A 115 -5.02 25.08 -21.26
C THR A 115 -5.24 24.86 -19.77
N LEU A 116 -6.45 25.14 -19.28
CA LEU A 116 -6.86 24.87 -17.90
C LEU A 116 -6.83 23.38 -17.59
N ASP A 117 -7.26 22.53 -18.53
CA ASP A 117 -7.24 21.07 -18.37
C ASP A 117 -5.83 20.52 -18.13
N VAL A 118 -4.86 20.96 -18.92
CA VAL A 118 -3.44 20.60 -18.72
C VAL A 118 -2.91 21.19 -17.41
N THR A 119 -3.38 22.39 -17.03
CA THR A 119 -3.05 23.02 -15.74
C THR A 119 -3.57 22.22 -14.55
N VAL A 120 -4.77 21.65 -14.62
CA VAL A 120 -5.30 20.72 -13.61
C VAL A 120 -4.35 19.54 -13.45
N GLY A 121 -3.95 18.90 -14.56
CA GLY A 121 -2.98 17.81 -14.53
C GLY A 121 -1.65 18.21 -13.88
N TYR A 122 -1.15 19.41 -14.14
CA TYR A 122 0.04 19.96 -13.51
C TYR A 122 -0.14 20.16 -12.00
N LEU A 123 -1.25 20.75 -11.57
CA LEU A 123 -1.57 20.94 -10.15
C LEU A 123 -1.72 19.60 -9.43
N CYS A 124 -2.39 18.62 -10.03
CA CYS A 124 -2.51 17.26 -9.50
C CYS A 124 -1.12 16.63 -9.31
N PHE A 125 -0.24 16.72 -10.32
CA PHE A 125 1.13 16.22 -10.22
C PHE A 125 1.90 16.90 -9.09
N LYS A 126 1.88 18.24 -9.05
CA LYS A 126 2.60 19.03 -8.03
C LYS A 126 2.09 18.73 -6.62
N THR A 127 0.78 18.55 -6.46
CA THR A 127 0.16 18.21 -5.17
C THR A 127 0.56 16.81 -4.73
N ALA A 128 0.40 15.82 -5.62
CA ALA A 128 0.70 14.42 -5.34
C ALA A 128 2.20 14.13 -5.08
N THR A 129 3.09 15.00 -5.56
CA THR A 129 4.56 14.88 -5.40
C THR A 129 5.14 15.86 -4.38
N SER A 130 4.30 16.58 -3.63
CA SER A 130 4.76 17.60 -2.69
C SER A 130 5.58 16.99 -1.53
N GLU A 131 6.72 17.60 -1.23
CA GLU A 131 7.70 17.11 -0.25
C GLU A 131 7.17 17.12 1.19
N LEU A 132 6.27 18.04 1.51
CA LEU A 132 5.59 18.13 2.81
C LEU A 132 4.75 16.88 3.12
N LEU A 133 4.20 16.22 2.09
CA LEU A 133 3.43 14.98 2.21
C LEU A 133 4.31 13.73 2.21
N MET A 134 5.58 13.82 1.82
CA MET A 134 6.54 12.71 1.76
C MET A 134 7.50 12.68 2.97
N ARG A 135 7.17 13.40 4.05
CA ARG A 135 7.93 13.43 5.30
C ARG A 135 7.84 12.10 6.04
N SER A 136 8.71 11.16 5.66
CA SER A 136 9.12 9.92 6.36
C SER A 136 9.20 8.77 5.36
N SER A 137 10.08 8.88 4.36
CA SER A 137 10.29 7.82 3.37
C SER A 137 11.72 7.87 2.87
N SER A 138 12.35 6.69 2.76
CA SER A 138 13.68 6.53 2.16
C SER A 138 13.70 7.08 0.73
N ASN A 139 14.88 7.42 0.19
CA ASN A 139 15.01 7.96 -1.17
C ASN A 139 14.36 7.04 -2.23
N ILE A 140 14.42 5.72 -2.04
CA ILE A 140 13.81 4.72 -2.92
C ILE A 140 12.28 4.77 -2.86
N ALA A 141 11.70 4.84 -1.66
CA ALA A 141 10.25 4.96 -1.48
C ALA A 141 9.71 6.27 -2.09
N ARG A 142 10.46 7.38 -1.94
CA ARG A 142 10.14 8.68 -2.56
C ARG A 142 10.11 8.59 -4.09
N LEU A 143 11.08 7.90 -4.69
CA LEU A 143 11.14 7.65 -6.13
C LEU A 143 9.95 6.82 -6.62
N GLN A 144 9.61 5.73 -5.91
CA GLN A 144 8.46 4.88 -6.26
C GLN A 144 7.13 5.62 -6.13
N MET A 145 6.92 6.39 -5.07
CA MET A 145 5.72 7.22 -4.90
C MET A 145 5.60 8.28 -5.99
N THR A 146 6.70 8.93 -6.35
CA THR A 146 6.73 9.91 -7.45
C THR A 146 6.41 9.25 -8.80
N ARG A 147 6.95 8.04 -9.05
CA ARG A 147 6.61 7.23 -10.23
C ARG A 147 5.11 6.91 -10.24
N ARG A 148 4.53 6.45 -9.13
CA ARG A 148 3.09 6.15 -9.02
C ARG A 148 2.21 7.39 -9.23
N ALA A 149 2.56 8.53 -8.64
CA ALA A 149 1.88 9.81 -8.84
C ALA A 149 1.88 10.23 -10.32
N LYS A 150 3.04 10.14 -10.99
CA LYS A 150 3.19 10.43 -12.42
C LYS A 150 2.23 9.57 -13.26
N HIS A 151 2.23 8.25 -13.06
CA HIS A 151 1.37 7.34 -13.83
C HIS A 151 -0.12 7.64 -13.64
N CYS A 152 -0.56 7.92 -12.42
CA CYS A 152 -1.97 8.19 -12.17
C CYS A 152 -2.45 9.52 -12.75
N VAL A 153 -1.64 10.57 -12.73
CA VAL A 153 -1.98 11.84 -13.41
C VAL A 153 -2.12 11.61 -14.93
N ILE A 154 -1.24 10.79 -15.51
CA ILE A 154 -1.33 10.44 -16.93
C ILE A 154 -2.61 9.66 -17.21
N ILE A 155 -2.85 8.57 -16.48
CA ILE A 155 -3.95 7.64 -16.75
C ILE A 155 -5.32 8.29 -16.50
N PHE A 156 -5.51 8.91 -15.34
CA PHE A 156 -6.83 9.44 -14.95
C PHE A 156 -7.15 10.79 -15.60
N TRP A 157 -6.14 11.58 -15.98
CA TRP A 157 -6.35 12.94 -16.49
C TRP A 157 -5.72 13.16 -17.87
N LEU A 158 -4.40 13.26 -17.98
CA LEU A 158 -3.78 13.78 -19.22
C LEU A 158 -4.02 12.93 -20.47
N ALA A 159 -3.97 11.60 -20.33
CA ALA A 159 -4.21 10.63 -21.39
C ALA A 159 -5.64 10.07 -21.37
N ASN A 160 -6.49 10.52 -20.45
CA ASN A 160 -7.88 10.08 -20.38
C ASN A 160 -8.69 10.73 -21.51
N PRO A 161 -9.21 9.96 -22.48
CA PRO A 161 -9.93 10.50 -23.64
C PRO A 161 -11.18 11.27 -23.22
N LEU A 162 -11.84 10.90 -22.13
CA LEU A 162 -13.03 11.59 -21.64
C LEU A 162 -12.72 13.05 -21.30
N THR A 163 -11.67 13.29 -20.50
CA THR A 163 -11.26 14.65 -20.08
C THR A 163 -10.79 15.49 -21.27
N ALA A 164 -9.96 14.91 -22.14
CA ALA A 164 -9.43 15.60 -23.32
C ALA A 164 -10.55 16.01 -24.29
N VAL A 165 -11.53 15.13 -24.51
CA VAL A 165 -12.67 15.42 -25.39
C VAL A 165 -13.59 16.46 -24.75
N ILE A 166 -13.96 16.35 -23.47
CA ILE A 166 -14.87 17.31 -22.81
C ILE A 166 -14.34 18.75 -22.94
N SER A 167 -13.07 19.00 -22.62
CA SER A 167 -12.48 20.34 -22.77
C SER A 167 -12.39 20.78 -24.23
N ALA A 168 -11.96 19.88 -25.13
CA ALA A 168 -11.83 20.20 -26.56
C ALA A 168 -13.17 20.45 -27.26
N ARG A 169 -14.28 19.90 -26.74
CA ARG A 169 -15.65 20.19 -27.22
C ARG A 169 -16.16 21.58 -26.79
N GLY A 170 -15.51 22.23 -25.82
CA GLY A 170 -15.90 23.55 -25.32
C GLY A 170 -16.71 23.53 -24.02
N ASN A 171 -16.68 22.45 -23.24
CA ASN A 171 -17.32 22.43 -21.93
C ASN A 171 -16.45 23.16 -20.88
N ALA A 172 -17.10 23.93 -19.99
CA ALA A 172 -16.46 24.81 -19.01
C ALA A 172 -16.21 24.18 -17.62
N ASP A 173 -16.60 22.92 -17.37
CA ASP A 173 -16.45 22.25 -16.06
C ASP A 173 -14.99 22.21 -15.58
N VAL A 174 -14.03 22.22 -16.51
CA VAL A 174 -12.61 22.29 -16.20
C VAL A 174 -12.20 23.55 -15.44
N VAL A 175 -12.95 24.66 -15.59
CA VAL A 175 -12.75 25.88 -14.81
C VAL A 175 -13.01 25.60 -13.32
N VAL A 176 -14.07 24.84 -13.01
CA VAL A 176 -14.40 24.42 -11.65
C VAL A 176 -13.36 23.43 -11.13
N CYS A 177 -12.97 22.43 -11.92
CA CYS A 177 -11.90 21.49 -11.54
C CYS A 177 -10.60 22.22 -11.20
N THR A 178 -10.23 23.24 -11.97
CA THR A 178 -9.03 24.07 -11.71
C THR A 178 -9.13 24.78 -10.36
N ALA A 179 -10.26 25.42 -10.07
CA ALA A 179 -10.46 26.10 -8.79
C ALA A 179 -10.41 25.13 -7.60
N VAL A 180 -11.06 23.97 -7.70
CA VAL A 180 -11.09 22.94 -6.64
C VAL A 180 -9.70 22.36 -6.39
N VAL A 181 -8.99 21.93 -7.43
CA VAL A 181 -7.64 21.36 -7.29
C VAL A 181 -6.64 22.41 -6.81
N CYS A 182 -6.76 23.66 -7.25
CA CYS A 182 -5.93 24.77 -6.75
C CYS A 182 -6.17 25.02 -5.25
N THR A 183 -7.43 24.99 -4.80
CA THR A 183 -7.78 25.15 -3.38
C THR A 183 -7.20 24.01 -2.55
N LEU A 184 -7.32 22.77 -3.03
CA LEU A 184 -6.72 21.60 -2.37
C LEU A 184 -5.19 21.69 -2.32
N TRP A 185 -4.55 22.14 -3.41
CA TRP A 185 -3.11 22.37 -3.46
C TRP A 185 -2.65 23.42 -2.42
N LEU A 186 -3.39 24.53 -2.29
CA LEU A 186 -3.12 25.57 -1.29
C LEU A 186 -3.28 25.06 0.14
N LEU A 187 -4.33 24.28 0.42
CA LEU A 187 -4.58 23.67 1.73
C LEU A 187 -3.45 22.72 2.14
N LEU A 188 -2.94 21.91 1.21
CA LEU A 188 -1.96 20.87 1.49
C LEU A 188 -0.50 21.37 1.50
N SER A 189 -0.19 22.45 0.75
CA SER A 189 1.19 22.90 0.57
C SER A 189 1.72 23.83 1.68
N ASN A 190 0.93 24.09 2.73
CA ASN A 190 1.30 24.95 3.88
C ASN A 190 1.83 26.36 3.50
N HIS A 191 1.61 26.82 2.26
CA HIS A 191 1.96 28.15 1.75
C HIS A 191 1.11 29.28 2.36
N VAL A 192 0.22 28.95 3.31
CA VAL A 192 -0.63 29.87 4.07
C VAL A 192 0.21 30.87 4.90
N ILE A 193 1.47 30.53 5.22
CA ILE A 193 2.39 31.41 5.95
C ILE A 193 2.70 32.71 5.17
N ILE A 194 2.60 32.71 3.82
CA ILE A 194 2.92 33.90 3.01
C ILE A 194 1.70 34.83 2.85
N VAL A 195 0.47 34.35 3.09
CA VAL A 195 -0.76 35.11 2.81
C VAL A 195 -1.44 35.65 4.08
N SER A 196 -1.10 35.15 5.28
CA SER A 196 -1.61 35.71 6.53
C SER A 196 -0.62 35.59 7.68
N PRO A 197 -0.22 36.71 8.33
CA PRO A 197 0.47 36.67 9.62
C PRO A 197 -0.44 36.29 10.81
N LEU A 198 -1.77 36.17 10.59
CA LEU A 198 -2.76 36.27 11.67
C LEU A 198 -3.49 34.98 12.03
N THR A 199 -3.47 33.91 11.24
CA THR A 199 -4.09 32.62 11.63
C THR A 199 -3.42 31.43 10.96
N LYS A 200 -3.09 30.39 11.75
CA LYS A 200 -2.44 29.16 11.28
C LYS A 200 -3.40 28.06 10.81
N ASP A 201 -4.70 28.34 10.70
CA ASP A 201 -5.71 27.28 10.62
C ASP A 201 -6.45 27.25 9.28
N ALA A 202 -6.82 26.03 8.84
CA ALA A 202 -7.65 25.74 7.66
C ALA A 202 -8.94 26.58 7.56
N GLY A 203 -9.40 27.16 8.67
CA GLY A 203 -10.50 28.12 8.72
C GLY A 203 -10.28 29.39 7.88
N PHE A 204 -9.04 29.83 7.64
CA PHE A 204 -8.76 31.02 6.83
C PHE A 204 -9.11 30.80 5.34
N ILE A 205 -8.73 29.65 4.77
CA ILE A 205 -9.06 29.33 3.37
C ILE A 205 -10.57 29.16 3.20
N PHE A 206 -11.25 28.55 4.17
CA PHE A 206 -12.70 28.48 4.18
C PHE A 206 -13.33 29.88 4.20
N GLN A 207 -12.91 30.75 5.12
CA GLN A 207 -13.39 32.14 5.20
C GLN A 207 -13.14 32.92 3.91
N LEU A 208 -11.95 32.81 3.33
CA LEU A 208 -11.59 33.47 2.07
C LEU A 208 -12.47 32.97 0.91
N SER A 209 -12.67 31.65 0.83
CA SER A 209 -13.52 31.04 -0.21
C SER A 209 -14.97 31.48 -0.06
N SER A 210 -15.54 31.41 1.16
CA SER A 210 -16.89 31.87 1.45
C SER A 210 -17.06 33.37 1.18
N MET A 211 -16.08 34.20 1.54
CA MET A 211 -16.11 35.63 1.28
C MET A 211 -16.02 35.93 -0.22
N SER A 212 -15.16 35.22 -0.96
CA SER A 212 -15.06 35.37 -2.42
C SER A 212 -16.36 35.01 -3.14
N PHE A 213 -17.04 33.94 -2.68
CA PHE A 213 -18.35 33.55 -3.20
C PHE A 213 -19.42 34.60 -2.85
N ALA A 214 -19.50 35.06 -1.59
CA ALA A 214 -20.45 36.07 -1.16
C ALA A 214 -20.27 37.40 -1.91
N VAL A 215 -19.03 37.85 -2.09
CA VAL A 215 -18.70 39.06 -2.87
C VAL A 215 -19.10 38.89 -4.34
N SER A 216 -18.81 37.73 -4.94
CA SER A 216 -19.20 37.46 -6.33
C SER A 216 -20.72 37.46 -6.50
N VAL A 217 -21.45 36.82 -5.59
CA VAL A 217 -22.92 36.80 -5.58
C VAL A 217 -23.47 38.21 -5.42
N ALA A 218 -22.95 39.00 -4.46
CA ALA A 218 -23.39 40.37 -4.24
C ALA A 218 -23.12 41.26 -5.46
N LEU A 219 -21.93 41.15 -6.06
CA LEU A 219 -21.53 41.91 -7.24
C LEU A 219 -22.44 41.59 -8.44
N TYR A 220 -22.65 40.31 -8.75
CA TYR A 220 -23.50 39.93 -9.87
C TYR A 220 -24.99 40.18 -9.62
N TYR A 221 -25.44 40.13 -8.37
CA TYR A 221 -26.78 40.57 -8.00
C TYR A 221 -26.94 42.08 -8.21
N CYS A 222 -25.95 42.90 -7.83
CA CYS A 222 -25.97 44.34 -8.11
C CYS A 222 -25.96 44.65 -9.62
N MET A 223 -25.29 43.83 -10.43
CA MET A 223 -25.23 44.03 -11.89
C MET A 223 -26.48 43.55 -12.63
N TYR A 224 -27.08 42.42 -12.24
CA TYR A 224 -28.09 41.72 -13.03
C TYR A 224 -29.42 41.44 -12.29
N GLY A 225 -29.51 41.79 -11.01
CA GLY A 225 -30.72 41.66 -10.19
C GLY A 225 -31.21 40.23 -9.99
N ASN A 226 -32.52 40.07 -9.81
CA ASN A 226 -33.16 38.77 -9.54
C ASN A 226 -32.92 37.73 -10.63
N ARG A 227 -32.78 38.17 -11.89
CA ARG A 227 -32.54 37.26 -13.02
C ARG A 227 -31.25 36.44 -12.84
N TYR A 228 -30.23 36.99 -12.20
CA TYR A 228 -29.02 36.24 -11.86
C TYR A 228 -29.31 35.13 -10.84
N LEU A 229 -30.05 35.45 -9.76
CA LEU A 229 -30.37 34.48 -8.71
C LEU A 229 -31.23 33.34 -9.25
N ASP A 230 -32.27 33.69 -10.02
CA ASP A 230 -33.19 32.72 -10.60
C ASP A 230 -32.47 31.76 -11.56
N GLU A 231 -31.66 32.32 -12.47
CA GLU A 231 -31.08 31.54 -13.56
C GLU A 231 -29.78 30.83 -13.20
N SER A 232 -28.94 31.39 -12.33
CA SER A 232 -27.62 30.81 -11.99
C SER A 232 -27.58 30.05 -10.68
N LEU A 233 -28.52 30.27 -9.76
CA LEU A 233 -28.53 29.60 -8.45
C LEU A 233 -29.80 28.77 -8.26
N MET A 234 -30.98 29.40 -8.30
CA MET A 234 -32.24 28.74 -7.93
C MET A 234 -32.69 27.69 -8.94
N TYR A 235 -32.40 27.90 -10.23
CA TYR A 235 -32.69 26.93 -11.30
C TYR A 235 -32.16 25.52 -10.99
N HIS A 236 -30.98 25.41 -10.37
CA HIS A 236 -30.36 24.11 -10.07
C HIS A 236 -31.08 23.32 -8.96
N ILE A 237 -31.84 24.00 -8.09
CA ILE A 237 -32.62 23.34 -7.03
C ILE A 237 -33.87 22.70 -7.63
N SER A 238 -34.57 23.42 -8.51
CA SER A 238 -35.81 22.98 -9.13
C SER A 238 -35.61 22.13 -10.39
N ARG A 239 -34.39 22.08 -10.95
CA ARG A 239 -34.09 21.33 -12.17
C ARG A 239 -34.50 19.86 -12.07
N ILE A 240 -35.18 19.39 -13.11
CA ILE A 240 -35.53 18.01 -13.38
C ILE A 240 -35.12 17.72 -14.82
N ASP A 241 -34.50 16.57 -15.05
CA ASP A 241 -34.11 16.10 -16.38
C ASP A 241 -34.62 14.67 -16.56
N THR A 242 -35.57 14.49 -17.47
CA THR A 242 -36.27 13.22 -17.69
C THR A 242 -35.79 12.49 -18.95
N ARG A 243 -34.87 13.07 -19.73
CA ARG A 243 -34.41 12.46 -20.99
C ARG A 243 -32.92 12.17 -21.02
N HIS A 244 -32.08 13.09 -20.56
CA HIS A 244 -30.62 13.01 -20.71
C HIS A 244 -29.92 12.74 -19.37
N ASN A 245 -30.33 11.65 -18.72
CA ASN A 245 -30.03 11.49 -17.30
C ASN A 245 -29.68 10.03 -16.93
N PHE A 246 -28.44 9.84 -16.46
CA PHE A 246 -27.96 8.56 -15.93
C PHE A 246 -28.58 8.20 -14.57
N SER A 247 -29.27 9.14 -13.93
CA SER A 247 -29.86 8.95 -12.61
C SER A 247 -31.07 7.99 -12.67
N PRO A 248 -31.17 6.98 -11.79
CA PRO A 248 -32.35 6.11 -11.72
C PRO A 248 -33.68 6.86 -11.51
N TYR A 249 -33.62 8.09 -10.99
CA TYR A 249 -34.78 8.93 -10.70
C TYR A 249 -35.42 9.55 -11.95
N PHE A 250 -34.75 9.57 -13.11
CA PHE A 250 -35.30 10.19 -14.33
C PHE A 250 -36.64 9.57 -14.75
N TYR A 251 -36.76 8.23 -14.65
CA TYR A 251 -37.93 7.50 -15.13
C TYR A 251 -39.16 7.66 -14.23
N PRO A 252 -39.06 7.53 -12.88
CA PRO A 252 -40.15 7.91 -12.00
C PRO A 252 -40.58 9.36 -12.17
N LEU A 253 -39.62 10.29 -12.33
CA LEU A 253 -39.92 11.71 -12.54
C LEU A 253 -40.68 11.92 -13.86
N TYR A 254 -40.28 11.23 -14.93
CA TYR A 254 -40.98 11.23 -16.21
C TYR A 254 -42.42 10.72 -16.11
N LEU A 255 -42.65 9.61 -15.40
CA LEU A 255 -44.00 9.06 -15.20
C LEU A 255 -44.89 9.98 -14.35
N SER A 256 -44.28 10.80 -13.50
CA SER A 256 -44.98 11.76 -12.61
C SER A 256 -45.11 13.18 -13.18
N ASP A 257 -44.79 13.42 -14.47
CA ASP A 257 -44.73 14.77 -15.07
C ASP A 257 -46.08 15.52 -15.04
N GLY A 258 -47.19 14.84 -14.74
CA GLY A 258 -48.52 15.43 -14.52
C GLY A 258 -48.94 15.62 -13.06
N GLU A 259 -48.18 15.11 -12.08
CA GLU A 259 -48.54 15.10 -10.66
C GLU A 259 -47.47 15.79 -9.80
N THR A 260 -47.66 17.09 -9.55
CA THR A 260 -46.67 17.94 -8.87
C THR A 260 -46.24 17.41 -7.51
N THR A 261 -47.19 16.91 -6.70
CA THR A 261 -46.89 16.39 -5.36
C THR A 261 -46.00 15.15 -5.42
N LEU A 262 -46.30 14.21 -6.33
CA LEU A 262 -45.52 12.98 -6.49
C LEU A 262 -44.11 13.28 -7.01
N SER A 263 -44.00 14.17 -8.01
CA SER A 263 -42.70 14.60 -8.55
C SER A 263 -41.83 15.28 -7.48
N GLN A 264 -42.42 16.12 -6.61
CA GLN A 264 -41.74 16.72 -5.47
C GLN A 264 -41.28 15.69 -4.44
N LEU A 265 -42.11 14.70 -4.12
CA LEU A 265 -41.77 13.61 -3.20
C LEU A 265 -40.60 12.77 -3.74
N ILE A 266 -40.59 12.45 -5.03
CA ILE A 266 -39.49 11.73 -5.68
C ILE A 266 -38.21 12.58 -5.63
N GLY A 267 -38.31 13.87 -5.96
CA GLY A 267 -37.18 14.80 -5.88
C GLY A 267 -36.59 14.89 -4.46
N LEU A 268 -37.43 14.96 -3.43
CA LEU A 268 -37.01 14.94 -2.03
C LEU A 268 -36.39 13.59 -1.63
N GLY A 269 -36.97 12.49 -2.13
CA GLY A 269 -36.46 11.13 -1.92
C GLY A 269 -35.09 10.87 -2.54
N ALA A 270 -34.70 11.62 -3.58
CA ALA A 270 -33.33 11.63 -4.09
C ALA A 270 -32.40 12.53 -3.24
N PHE A 271 -32.87 13.72 -2.86
CA PHE A 271 -32.07 14.72 -2.16
C PHE A 271 -31.69 14.32 -0.73
N VAL A 272 -32.63 13.79 0.07
CA VAL A 272 -32.39 13.51 1.50
C VAL A 272 -31.31 12.44 1.71
N PRO A 273 -31.35 11.27 1.05
CA PRO A 273 -30.29 10.27 1.17
C PRO A 273 -28.94 10.78 0.67
N GLN A 274 -28.94 11.54 -0.43
CA GLN A 274 -27.73 12.16 -0.98
C GLN A 274 -27.08 13.11 0.05
N ALA A 275 -27.86 14.04 0.62
CA ALA A 275 -27.38 15.00 1.60
C ALA A 275 -26.89 14.31 2.88
N ALA A 276 -27.65 13.33 3.39
CA ALA A 276 -27.28 12.56 4.58
C ALA A 276 -25.95 11.81 4.36
N LEU A 277 -25.78 11.17 3.20
CA LEU A 277 -24.55 10.45 2.85
C LEU A 277 -23.35 11.40 2.73
N ILE A 278 -23.50 12.54 2.06
CA ILE A 278 -22.43 13.54 1.92
C ILE A 278 -22.00 14.06 3.29
N ILE A 279 -22.95 14.42 4.15
CA ILE A 279 -22.66 14.90 5.51
C ILE A 279 -21.91 13.82 6.30
N PHE A 280 -22.41 12.58 6.28
CA PHE A 280 -21.76 11.46 6.96
C PHE A 280 -20.32 11.25 6.49
N LEU A 281 -20.10 11.16 5.18
CA LEU A 281 -18.77 10.96 4.60
C LEU A 281 -17.82 12.14 4.88
N SER A 282 -18.36 13.36 4.92
CA SER A 282 -17.59 14.58 5.25
C SER A 282 -17.04 14.52 6.67
N PHE A 283 -17.90 14.20 7.65
CA PHE A 283 -17.45 14.03 9.04
C PHE A 283 -16.58 12.80 9.24
N ARG A 284 -16.77 11.75 8.44
CA ARG A 284 -16.04 10.50 8.61
C ARG A 284 -14.61 10.57 8.10
N PHE A 285 -14.38 11.22 6.97
CA PHE A 285 -13.07 11.23 6.30
C PHE A 285 -12.40 12.61 6.30
N TYR A 286 -12.84 13.56 7.16
CA TYR A 286 -12.30 14.92 7.22
C TYR A 286 -10.77 14.98 7.40
N ASP A 287 -10.18 13.98 8.05
CA ASP A 287 -8.73 13.86 8.28
C ASP A 287 -7.92 13.68 6.97
N ASP A 288 -8.52 13.10 5.92
CA ASP A 288 -7.91 12.96 4.60
C ASP A 288 -8.70 13.73 3.53
N LEU A 289 -8.44 15.04 3.45
CA LEU A 289 -9.15 15.96 2.56
C LEU A 289 -9.24 15.50 1.09
N PRO A 290 -8.15 15.08 0.40
CA PRO A 290 -8.25 14.56 -0.97
C PRO A 290 -9.21 13.39 -1.13
N PHE A 291 -9.13 12.39 -0.24
CA PHE A 291 -9.98 11.21 -0.31
C PHE A 291 -11.43 11.56 0.03
N CYS A 292 -11.64 12.37 1.07
CA CYS A 292 -12.95 12.90 1.44
C CYS A 292 -13.62 13.64 0.29
N TRP A 293 -12.94 14.62 -0.30
CA TRP A 293 -13.48 15.44 -1.40
C TRP A 293 -13.82 14.59 -2.63
N MET A 294 -12.96 13.63 -2.97
CA MET A 294 -13.26 12.69 -4.06
C MET A 294 -14.52 11.88 -3.73
N LEU A 295 -14.59 11.28 -2.54
CA LEU A 295 -15.66 10.37 -2.14
C LEU A 295 -17.02 11.07 -2.04
N ILE A 296 -17.07 12.26 -1.43
CA ILE A 296 -18.30 13.06 -1.37
C ILE A 296 -18.75 13.52 -2.75
N THR A 297 -17.83 13.79 -3.68
CA THR A 297 -18.16 14.20 -5.05
C THR A 297 -18.70 13.02 -5.85
N ILE A 298 -18.12 11.83 -5.72
CA ILE A 298 -18.67 10.60 -6.33
C ILE A 298 -20.07 10.32 -5.78
N ALA A 299 -20.24 10.40 -4.44
CA ALA A 299 -21.54 10.22 -3.80
C ALA A 299 -22.56 11.28 -4.27
N PHE A 300 -22.15 12.55 -4.37
CA PHE A 300 -22.99 13.61 -4.91
C PHE A 300 -23.46 13.28 -6.32
N VAL A 301 -22.57 12.91 -7.23
CA VAL A 301 -22.94 12.62 -8.62
C VAL A 301 -23.81 11.36 -8.72
N ALA A 302 -23.45 10.29 -8.02
CA ALA A 302 -24.16 9.01 -8.11
C ALA A 302 -25.59 9.07 -7.55
N PHE A 303 -25.81 9.78 -6.44
CA PHE A 303 -27.12 9.89 -5.79
C PHE A 303 -27.94 11.11 -6.26
N ASN A 304 -27.43 11.90 -7.20
CA ASN A 304 -28.16 13.06 -7.71
C ASN A 304 -29.39 12.62 -8.52
N LYS A 305 -30.47 13.38 -8.43
CA LYS A 305 -31.63 13.25 -9.33
C LYS A 305 -31.32 13.59 -10.79
N VAL A 306 -30.27 14.37 -11.05
CA VAL A 306 -29.77 14.70 -12.40
C VAL A 306 -28.30 14.33 -12.48
N CYS A 307 -27.95 13.41 -13.37
CA CYS A 307 -26.59 12.92 -13.58
C CYS A 307 -26.27 12.90 -15.07
N THR A 308 -25.30 13.73 -15.49
CA THR A 308 -24.80 13.82 -16.86
C THR A 308 -23.32 13.40 -16.91
N SER A 309 -22.84 12.98 -18.07
CA SER A 309 -21.46 12.49 -18.21
C SER A 309 -20.38 13.55 -17.93
N GLN A 310 -20.72 14.83 -18.09
CA GLN A 310 -19.83 15.95 -17.80
C GLN A 310 -19.42 15.96 -16.31
N TYR A 311 -20.30 15.55 -15.39
CA TYR A 311 -20.04 15.55 -13.95
C TYR A 311 -18.91 14.59 -13.53
N PHE A 312 -18.57 13.61 -14.37
CA PHE A 312 -17.53 12.64 -14.03
C PHE A 312 -16.15 13.29 -13.88
N VAL A 313 -15.89 14.41 -14.58
CA VAL A 313 -14.62 15.13 -14.45
C VAL A 313 -14.39 15.70 -13.05
N TRP A 314 -15.47 15.98 -12.30
CA TRP A 314 -15.41 16.59 -10.97
C TRP A 314 -14.72 15.70 -9.93
N PHE A 315 -14.89 14.38 -10.01
CA PHE A 315 -14.20 13.45 -9.11
C PHE A 315 -12.95 12.82 -9.74
N ILE A 316 -12.90 12.69 -11.08
CA ILE A 316 -11.71 12.17 -11.77
C ILE A 316 -10.50 13.10 -11.55
N CYS A 317 -10.69 14.42 -11.45
CA CYS A 317 -9.58 15.35 -11.16
C CYS A 317 -8.97 15.16 -9.77
N LEU A 318 -9.72 14.58 -8.83
CA LEU A 318 -9.27 14.34 -7.46
C LEU A 318 -8.59 12.97 -7.29
N ALA A 319 -8.89 12.00 -8.15
CA ALA A 319 -8.34 10.65 -8.09
C ALA A 319 -6.79 10.57 -8.07
N PRO A 320 -6.04 11.35 -8.88
CA PRO A 320 -4.57 11.33 -8.83
C PRO A 320 -3.98 11.76 -7.49
N ILE A 321 -4.71 12.58 -6.72
CA ILE A 321 -4.29 13.10 -5.41
C ILE A 321 -4.76 12.15 -4.30
N ALA A 322 -5.99 11.65 -4.38
CA ALA A 322 -6.60 10.76 -3.39
C ALA A 322 -5.99 9.35 -3.36
N GLN A 323 -5.42 8.86 -4.47
CA GLN A 323 -4.83 7.51 -4.54
C GLN A 323 -3.68 7.23 -3.53
N ARG A 324 -3.13 8.27 -2.89
CA ARG A 324 -2.04 8.15 -1.91
C ARG A 324 -2.42 7.33 -0.67
N THR A 325 -3.71 7.32 -0.32
CA THR A 325 -4.24 6.64 0.87
C THR A 325 -5.12 5.45 0.50
N VAL A 326 -5.18 5.10 -0.78
CA VAL A 326 -5.97 3.97 -1.29
C VAL A 326 -5.03 2.89 -1.82
N GLU A 327 -5.06 1.72 -1.18
CA GLU A 327 -4.20 0.58 -1.51
C GLU A 327 -5.01 -0.50 -2.23
N MET A 328 -5.01 -0.42 -3.56
CA MET A 328 -5.71 -1.37 -4.42
C MET A 328 -4.77 -1.96 -5.46
N SER A 329 -4.98 -3.24 -5.80
CA SER A 329 -4.25 -3.88 -6.90
C SER A 329 -4.60 -3.24 -8.24
N ALA A 330 -3.62 -3.13 -9.15
CA ALA A 330 -3.84 -2.54 -10.48
C ALA A 330 -4.93 -3.29 -11.28
N LYS A 331 -5.03 -4.62 -11.09
CA LYS A 331 -6.07 -5.47 -11.68
C LYS A 331 -7.47 -5.04 -11.23
N ARG A 332 -7.67 -4.82 -9.93
CA ARG A 332 -8.97 -4.41 -9.38
C ARG A 332 -9.35 -3.02 -9.85
N VAL A 333 -8.41 -2.08 -9.86
CA VAL A 333 -8.61 -0.74 -10.39
C VAL A 333 -9.03 -0.81 -11.87
N THR A 334 -8.34 -1.63 -12.67
CA THR A 334 -8.66 -1.84 -14.09
C THR A 334 -10.06 -2.44 -14.26
N MET A 335 -10.42 -3.46 -13.47
CA MET A 335 -11.74 -4.06 -13.49
C MET A 335 -12.85 -3.06 -13.13
N LEU A 336 -12.67 -2.26 -12.08
CA LEU A 336 -13.62 -1.21 -11.70
C LEU A 336 -13.80 -0.18 -12.82
N MET A 337 -12.71 0.25 -13.47
CA MET A 337 -12.78 1.16 -14.61
C MET A 337 -13.52 0.52 -15.80
N LEU A 338 -13.24 -0.75 -16.12
CA LEU A 338 -13.91 -1.47 -17.21
C LEU A 338 -15.40 -1.66 -16.94
N MET A 339 -15.80 -1.98 -15.71
CA MET A 339 -17.22 -2.06 -15.34
C MET A 339 -17.89 -0.69 -15.46
N TRP A 340 -17.24 0.37 -14.97
CA TRP A 340 -17.76 1.73 -15.04
C TRP A 340 -17.91 2.24 -16.48
N MET A 341 -16.94 1.97 -17.35
CA MET A 341 -17.02 2.27 -18.78
C MET A 341 -18.07 1.40 -19.49
N GLY A 342 -18.12 0.10 -19.17
CA GLY A 342 -19.09 -0.84 -19.73
C GLY A 342 -20.53 -0.43 -19.46
N ALA A 343 -20.83 0.06 -18.25
CA ALA A 343 -22.15 0.57 -17.89
C ALA A 343 -22.54 1.82 -18.69
N GLN A 344 -21.59 2.73 -18.95
CA GLN A 344 -21.83 3.89 -19.81
C GLN A 344 -22.12 3.48 -21.25
N VAL A 345 -21.35 2.54 -21.81
CA VAL A 345 -21.59 2.03 -23.16
C VAL A 345 -22.95 1.35 -23.25
N ALA A 346 -23.31 0.53 -22.24
CA ALA A 346 -24.61 -0.12 -22.16
C ALA A 346 -25.78 0.87 -22.06
N TRP A 347 -25.55 2.05 -21.49
CA TRP A 347 -26.52 3.14 -21.43
C TRP A 347 -26.61 3.95 -22.74
N LEU A 348 -25.47 4.25 -23.36
CA LEU A 348 -25.39 5.11 -24.55
C LEU A 348 -26.06 4.49 -25.78
N GLN A 349 -25.97 3.17 -25.97
CA GLN A 349 -26.58 2.50 -27.13
C GLN A 349 -28.12 2.64 -27.17
N PRO A 350 -28.88 2.28 -26.12
CA PRO A 350 -30.33 2.50 -26.11
C PRO A 350 -30.67 3.99 -26.12
N ALA A 351 -29.91 4.84 -25.42
CA ALA A 351 -30.12 6.29 -25.46
C ALA A 351 -30.01 6.87 -26.88
N TYR A 352 -29.04 6.41 -27.68
CA TYR A 352 -28.90 6.80 -29.08
C TYR A 352 -30.10 6.36 -29.93
N LEU A 353 -30.57 5.12 -29.75
CA LEU A 353 -31.75 4.60 -30.47
C LEU A 353 -33.03 5.37 -30.10
N PHE A 354 -33.16 5.76 -28.83
CA PHE A 354 -34.27 6.59 -28.38
C PHE A 354 -34.22 7.99 -28.98
N GLU A 355 -33.12 8.72 -28.77
CA GLU A 355 -33.04 10.14 -29.10
C GLU A 355 -32.95 10.39 -30.62
N PHE A 356 -32.15 9.59 -31.34
CA PHE A 356 -31.88 9.82 -32.76
C PHE A 356 -32.69 8.93 -33.71
N LYS A 357 -33.11 7.74 -33.27
CA LYS A 357 -33.90 6.82 -34.11
C LYS A 357 -35.37 6.73 -33.70
N GLY A 358 -35.78 7.38 -32.60
CA GLY A 358 -37.16 7.39 -32.14
C GLY A 358 -37.68 6.02 -31.70
N VAL A 359 -36.78 5.08 -31.36
CA VAL A 359 -37.16 3.74 -30.89
C VAL A 359 -37.40 3.80 -29.39
N ASP A 360 -38.59 3.37 -28.95
CA ASP A 360 -38.91 3.31 -27.52
C ASP A 360 -38.03 2.27 -26.81
N THR A 361 -36.97 2.75 -26.18
CA THR A 361 -36.05 1.97 -25.35
C THR A 361 -35.99 2.52 -23.93
N PHE A 362 -37.00 3.29 -23.52
CA PHE A 362 -36.98 4.08 -22.28
C PHE A 362 -36.79 3.22 -21.03
N ALA A 363 -37.42 2.04 -20.98
CA ALA A 363 -37.23 1.06 -19.92
C ALA A 363 -35.80 0.46 -19.90
N PHE A 364 -35.18 0.25 -21.06
CA PHE A 364 -33.78 -0.22 -21.13
C PHE A 364 -32.80 0.83 -20.64
N ILE A 365 -33.03 2.11 -20.99
CA ILE A 365 -32.25 3.24 -20.47
C ILE A 365 -32.35 3.27 -18.93
N TRP A 366 -33.55 3.07 -18.38
CA TRP A 366 -33.75 3.02 -16.93
C TRP A 366 -33.03 1.85 -16.25
N LEU A 367 -33.10 0.64 -16.82
CA LEU A 367 -32.35 -0.52 -16.32
C LEU A 367 -30.84 -0.29 -16.39
N ALA A 368 -30.33 0.34 -17.46
CA ALA A 368 -28.94 0.73 -17.57
C ALA A 368 -28.54 1.79 -16.52
N SER A 369 -29.42 2.75 -16.21
CA SER A 369 -29.21 3.72 -15.13
C SER A 369 -29.13 3.06 -13.75
N LEU A 370 -29.95 2.04 -13.47
CA LEU A 370 -29.87 1.25 -12.25
C LEU A 370 -28.54 0.48 -12.14
N LEU A 371 -28.10 -0.14 -13.25
CA LEU A 371 -26.79 -0.81 -13.31
C LEU A 371 -25.65 0.18 -13.08
N PHE A 372 -25.69 1.34 -13.74
CA PHE A 372 -24.70 2.40 -13.56
C PHE A 372 -24.65 2.88 -12.11
N PHE A 373 -25.81 3.11 -11.48
CA PHE A 373 -25.90 3.47 -10.06
C PHE A 373 -25.28 2.39 -9.17
N ALA A 374 -25.63 1.12 -9.37
CA ALA A 374 -25.08 0.01 -8.59
C ALA A 374 -23.55 -0.08 -8.71
N ILE A 375 -22.99 0.11 -9.91
CA ILE A 375 -21.54 0.12 -10.12
C ILE A 375 -20.87 1.30 -9.41
N ASN A 376 -21.46 2.50 -9.42
CA ASN A 376 -20.92 3.62 -8.66
C ASN A 376 -20.94 3.34 -7.15
N VAL A 377 -21.99 2.70 -6.62
CA VAL A 377 -22.04 2.25 -5.22
C VAL A 377 -20.94 1.23 -4.92
N VAL A 378 -20.70 0.25 -5.80
CA VAL A 378 -19.58 -0.70 -5.67
C VAL A 378 -18.24 0.02 -5.64
N ILE A 379 -18.03 1.01 -6.51
CA ILE A 379 -16.79 1.82 -6.53
C ILE A 379 -16.60 2.56 -5.20
N ILE A 380 -17.64 3.24 -4.69
CA ILE A 380 -17.61 3.94 -3.39
C ILE A 380 -17.21 2.96 -2.27
N VAL A 381 -17.86 1.79 -2.21
CA VAL A 381 -17.57 0.78 -1.18
C VAL A 381 -16.13 0.27 -1.30
N GLN A 382 -15.68 -0.05 -2.51
CA GLN A 382 -14.31 -0.55 -2.74
C GLN A 382 -13.25 0.49 -2.38
N LEU A 383 -13.48 1.78 -2.67
CA LEU A 383 -12.63 2.88 -2.26
C LEU A 383 -12.54 2.98 -0.73
N ILE A 384 -13.67 2.85 -0.02
CA ILE A 384 -13.71 2.88 1.45
C ILE A 384 -12.98 1.68 2.06
N LEU A 385 -13.21 0.46 1.54
CA LEU A 385 -12.59 -0.76 2.06
C LEU A 385 -11.07 -0.79 1.92
N HIS A 386 -10.53 -0.11 0.90
CA HIS A 386 -9.10 -0.06 0.60
C HIS A 386 -8.44 1.26 1.01
N HIS A 387 -9.16 2.10 1.73
CA HIS A 387 -8.58 3.27 2.35
C HIS A 387 -7.76 2.84 3.57
N ASN A 388 -6.53 3.34 3.67
CA ASN A 388 -5.58 3.03 4.75
C ASN A 388 -5.99 3.73 6.07
N ASP A 389 -7.13 3.33 6.62
CA ASP A 389 -7.69 3.84 7.86
C ASP A 389 -7.84 2.72 8.91
N SER A 390 -7.26 2.96 10.09
CA SER A 390 -7.35 2.14 11.29
C SER A 390 -8.78 1.74 11.70
N PHE A 391 -9.80 2.53 11.39
CA PHE A 391 -11.20 2.22 11.73
C PHE A 391 -11.84 1.12 10.86
N VAL A 392 -11.44 0.97 9.58
CA VAL A 392 -11.93 -0.13 8.72
C VAL A 392 -11.52 -1.48 9.34
N SER A 393 -10.37 -1.52 10.01
CA SER A 393 -9.91 -2.70 10.75
C SER A 393 -10.75 -3.03 12.01
N SER A 394 -11.44 -2.05 12.62
CA SER A 394 -12.30 -2.28 13.80
C SER A 394 -13.74 -2.66 13.47
N VAL A 395 -14.27 -2.28 12.29
CA VAL A 395 -15.62 -2.66 11.81
C VAL A 395 -15.58 -3.93 10.93
N SER A 396 -14.40 -4.54 10.81
CA SER A 396 -14.11 -5.76 10.05
C SER A 396 -15.14 -6.89 10.17
N PRO A 397 -15.77 -7.19 11.33
CA PRO A 397 -16.75 -8.28 11.39
C PRO A 397 -18.04 -8.00 10.61
N LEU A 398 -18.55 -6.77 10.65
CA LEU A 398 -19.78 -6.38 9.93
C LEU A 398 -19.48 -6.12 8.45
N LEU A 399 -18.33 -5.47 8.18
CA LEU A 399 -17.85 -5.23 6.83
C LEU A 399 -17.43 -6.52 6.12
N SER A 400 -17.01 -7.58 6.81
CA SER A 400 -16.69 -8.87 6.16
C SER A 400 -17.90 -9.52 5.49
N LYS A 401 -19.11 -9.35 6.05
CA LYS A 401 -20.36 -9.84 5.44
C LYS A 401 -20.75 -9.02 4.21
N VAL A 402 -20.55 -7.71 4.26
CA VAL A 402 -20.77 -6.80 3.13
C VAL A 402 -19.71 -7.03 2.05
N GLN A 403 -18.45 -7.18 2.44
CA GLN A 403 -17.32 -7.50 1.57
C GLN A 403 -17.51 -8.83 0.87
N ALA A 404 -18.00 -9.88 1.54
CA ALA A 404 -18.37 -11.14 0.88
C ALA A 404 -19.51 -10.99 -0.14
N SER A 405 -20.36 -9.97 0.01
CA SER A 405 -21.49 -9.70 -0.91
C SER A 405 -21.11 -8.81 -2.10
N PHE A 406 -20.04 -8.03 -1.97
CA PHE A 406 -19.53 -7.09 -3.00
C PHE A 406 -18.12 -7.43 -3.48
N ASP A 407 -17.56 -8.57 -3.07
CA ASP A 407 -16.32 -9.10 -3.61
C ASP A 407 -16.62 -9.55 -5.03
N VAL A 408 -16.16 -8.75 -6.00
CA VAL A 408 -16.05 -9.23 -7.36
C VAL A 408 -15.01 -10.34 -7.31
N PRO A 409 -15.35 -11.58 -7.73
CA PRO A 409 -14.47 -12.72 -7.55
C PRO A 409 -13.13 -12.41 -8.21
N ASP A 410 -12.11 -12.25 -7.36
CA ASP A 410 -10.74 -12.03 -7.76
C ASP A 410 -10.18 -13.37 -8.25
N SER A 411 -10.78 -13.90 -9.30
CA SER A 411 -10.23 -15.02 -10.06
C SER A 411 -9.03 -14.47 -10.81
N PHE A 412 -7.88 -14.54 -10.15
CA PHE A 412 -6.51 -14.74 -10.62
C PHE A 412 -5.67 -14.31 -9.41
N GLU A 413 -5.43 -15.28 -8.52
CA GLU A 413 -4.51 -15.12 -7.41
C GLU A 413 -3.14 -14.78 -7.98
N THR A 414 -2.55 -13.67 -7.52
CA THR A 414 -1.12 -13.43 -7.69
C THR A 414 -0.39 -14.54 -6.96
N MET A 415 0.46 -15.29 -7.65
CA MET A 415 1.22 -16.39 -7.06
C MET A 415 2.17 -15.86 -5.99
N VAL A 416 2.28 -16.61 -4.89
CA VAL A 416 2.98 -16.17 -3.68
C VAL A 416 4.05 -17.18 -3.29
N PHE A 417 5.24 -16.66 -2.99
CA PHE A 417 6.26 -17.40 -2.25
C PHE A 417 5.99 -17.26 -0.74
N TYR A 418 5.64 -18.36 -0.09
CA TYR A 418 5.36 -18.41 1.33
C TYR A 418 6.59 -18.81 2.13
N LEU A 419 6.91 -18.05 3.17
CA LEU A 419 7.91 -18.42 4.16
C LEU A 419 7.21 -18.73 5.47
N ILE A 420 7.20 -20.00 5.88
CA ILE A 420 6.29 -20.50 6.93
C ILE A 420 7.10 -21.09 8.09
N GLY A 421 6.88 -20.56 9.28
CA GLY A 421 7.40 -21.13 10.52
C GLY A 421 6.62 -22.37 10.96
N LEU A 422 7.33 -23.45 11.27
CA LEU A 422 6.75 -24.70 11.77
C LEU A 422 6.52 -24.71 13.28
N GLY A 423 7.18 -23.82 14.03
CA GLY A 423 7.20 -23.89 15.49
C GLY A 423 8.31 -24.80 16.01
N LEU A 424 8.26 -25.18 17.28
CA LEU A 424 9.43 -25.72 18.00
C LEU A 424 9.35 -27.22 18.27
N GLY A 425 8.14 -27.74 18.49
CA GLY A 425 7.81 -29.12 18.81
C GLY A 425 7.78 -30.03 17.60
N ASP A 426 6.57 -30.42 17.19
CA ASP A 426 6.34 -31.37 16.10
C ASP A 426 5.67 -30.72 14.87
N GLY A 427 5.13 -31.53 13.96
CA GLY A 427 4.46 -31.05 12.76
C GLY A 427 3.12 -30.35 13.01
N GLU A 428 2.52 -30.52 14.19
CA GLU A 428 1.24 -29.93 14.60
C GLU A 428 1.38 -28.50 15.15
N ASP A 429 2.59 -28.11 15.56
CA ASP A 429 2.92 -26.74 15.98
C ASP A 429 2.74 -25.69 14.88
N ILE A 430 2.62 -26.12 13.62
CA ILE A 430 2.33 -25.23 12.51
C ILE A 430 1.00 -24.50 12.75
N THR A 431 1.01 -23.18 12.58
CA THR A 431 -0.24 -22.41 12.72
C THR A 431 -1.28 -22.88 11.69
N LEU A 432 -2.57 -22.77 12.02
CA LEU A 432 -3.66 -23.04 11.06
C LEU A 432 -3.50 -22.25 9.75
N LYS A 433 -2.97 -21.03 9.84
CA LYS A 433 -2.65 -20.19 8.68
C LYS A 433 -1.53 -20.79 7.83
N GLY A 434 -0.48 -21.31 8.47
CA GLY A 434 0.61 -22.03 7.83
C GLY A 434 0.12 -23.29 7.12
N LEU A 435 -0.62 -24.14 7.83
CA LEU A 435 -1.17 -25.38 7.27
C LEU A 435 -2.07 -25.13 6.04
N ASN A 436 -2.93 -24.11 6.10
CA ASN A 436 -3.76 -23.73 4.96
C ASN A 436 -2.94 -23.24 3.76
N ALA A 437 -1.84 -22.51 3.99
CA ALA A 437 -0.94 -22.10 2.91
C ALA A 437 -0.21 -23.30 2.29
N VAL A 438 0.31 -24.22 3.11
CA VAL A 438 0.96 -25.46 2.68
C VAL A 438 0.05 -26.29 1.76
N ARG A 439 -1.23 -26.42 2.09
CA ARG A 439 -2.21 -27.18 1.26
C ARG A 439 -2.44 -26.55 -0.12
N ARG A 440 -2.34 -25.22 -0.23
CA ARG A 440 -2.49 -24.48 -1.50
C ARG A 440 -1.25 -24.55 -2.38
N CYS A 441 -0.07 -24.58 -1.77
CA CYS A 441 1.20 -24.59 -2.49
C CYS A 441 1.34 -25.84 -3.37
N VAL A 442 1.90 -25.63 -4.56
CA VAL A 442 2.22 -26.68 -5.53
C VAL A 442 3.55 -27.34 -5.17
N ARG A 443 4.53 -26.56 -4.71
CA ARG A 443 5.83 -27.03 -4.26
C ARG A 443 6.10 -26.57 -2.83
N ILE A 444 6.68 -27.49 -2.05
CA ILE A 444 6.89 -27.34 -0.62
C ILE A 444 8.33 -27.73 -0.34
N TYR A 445 9.12 -26.76 0.08
CA TYR A 445 10.50 -26.96 0.51
C TYR A 445 10.55 -27.01 2.04
N LEU A 446 11.43 -27.84 2.58
CA LEU A 446 11.69 -27.95 4.01
C LEU A 446 13.16 -27.70 4.28
N GLU A 447 13.44 -26.59 4.97
CA GLU A 447 14.77 -26.23 5.42
C GLU A 447 15.09 -27.04 6.70
N ALA A 448 16.22 -27.73 6.69
CA ALA A 448 16.54 -28.81 7.64
C ALA A 448 17.91 -28.65 8.33
N TYR A 449 18.53 -27.47 8.25
CA TYR A 449 19.89 -27.20 8.74
C TYR A 449 19.98 -26.11 9.82
N THR A 450 18.95 -25.29 10.01
CA THR A 450 18.92 -24.24 11.04
C THR A 450 18.46 -24.76 12.41
N SER A 451 17.62 -25.79 12.46
CA SER A 451 17.17 -26.48 13.69
C SER A 451 16.48 -27.82 13.36
N ILE A 452 16.02 -28.55 14.38
CA ILE A 452 15.29 -29.83 14.24
C ILE A 452 13.97 -29.84 15.01
N LEU A 453 13.03 -30.67 14.55
CA LEU A 453 11.77 -30.99 15.23
C LEU A 453 11.88 -32.26 16.10
N SER A 454 10.85 -32.49 16.93
CA SER A 454 10.80 -33.53 17.98
C SER A 454 11.00 -34.97 17.55
N TYR A 455 10.72 -35.30 16.29
CA TYR A 455 10.91 -36.65 15.73
C TYR A 455 12.16 -36.78 14.86
N ALA A 456 13.10 -35.83 14.96
CA ALA A 456 13.99 -35.46 13.85
C ALA A 456 13.16 -35.06 12.61
N LEU A 457 13.78 -34.56 11.54
CA LEU A 457 13.05 -34.22 10.30
C LEU A 457 12.58 -35.49 9.56
N ASP A 458 11.65 -36.25 10.17
CA ASP A 458 10.96 -37.36 9.52
C ASP A 458 9.98 -36.78 8.51
N LYS A 459 10.53 -36.48 7.32
CA LYS A 459 9.81 -36.00 6.15
C LYS A 459 8.51 -36.79 5.93
N SER A 460 8.52 -38.10 6.11
CA SER A 460 7.37 -38.97 5.83
C SER A 460 6.17 -38.67 6.73
N LYS A 461 6.40 -38.29 8.00
CA LYS A 461 5.32 -37.87 8.91
C LYS A 461 4.74 -36.51 8.51
N LEU A 462 5.59 -35.56 8.14
CA LEU A 462 5.14 -34.25 7.66
C LEU A 462 4.35 -34.37 6.35
N GLU A 463 4.79 -35.22 5.43
CA GLU A 463 4.06 -35.52 4.19
C GLU A 463 2.70 -36.16 4.47
N GLN A 464 2.63 -37.08 5.44
CA GLN A 464 1.36 -37.69 5.86
C GLN A 464 0.41 -36.65 6.49
N LEU A 465 0.93 -35.75 7.33
CA LEU A 465 0.14 -34.72 8.00
C LEU A 465 -0.37 -33.65 7.02
N TYR A 466 0.46 -33.23 6.07
CA TYR A 466 0.14 -32.15 5.13
C TYR A 466 -0.53 -32.64 3.85
N GLY A 467 -0.44 -33.94 3.54
CA GLY A 467 -1.01 -34.56 2.35
C GLY A 467 -0.32 -34.12 1.05
N LYS A 468 0.95 -33.72 1.13
CA LYS A 468 1.74 -33.16 0.03
C LYS A 468 3.18 -33.66 0.10
N HIS A 469 3.81 -33.80 -1.06
CA HIS A 469 5.23 -34.15 -1.14
C HIS A 469 6.12 -32.98 -0.73
N ILE A 470 7.15 -33.24 0.07
CA ILE A 470 8.06 -32.24 0.64
C ILE A 470 9.47 -32.42 0.07
N ILE A 471 10.10 -31.33 -0.36
CA ILE A 471 11.46 -31.32 -0.91
C ILE A 471 12.41 -30.78 0.16
N VAL A 472 13.40 -31.56 0.60
CA VAL A 472 14.37 -31.09 1.60
C VAL A 472 15.36 -30.13 0.92
N ALA A 473 15.47 -28.92 1.46
CA ALA A 473 16.40 -27.88 1.02
C ALA A 473 17.61 -27.83 1.97
N ASP A 474 18.81 -28.01 1.43
CA ASP A 474 20.06 -27.87 2.18
C ASP A 474 20.59 -26.44 2.15
N ARG A 475 21.65 -26.17 2.94
CA ARG A 475 22.25 -24.83 3.05
C ARG A 475 22.72 -24.29 1.70
N GLU A 476 23.28 -25.15 0.84
CA GLU A 476 23.71 -24.75 -0.51
C GLU A 476 22.52 -24.29 -1.36
N LEU A 477 21.40 -25.02 -1.33
CA LEU A 477 20.19 -24.64 -2.06
C LEU A 477 19.60 -23.31 -1.56
N VAL A 478 19.50 -23.12 -0.24
CA VAL A 478 18.88 -21.91 0.34
C VAL A 478 19.78 -20.68 0.23
N GLU A 479 21.08 -20.82 0.48
CA GLU A 479 21.99 -19.67 0.52
C GLU A 479 22.60 -19.35 -0.85
N GLN A 480 23.01 -20.36 -1.63
CA GLN A 480 23.76 -20.15 -2.88
C GLN A 480 22.93 -20.36 -4.15
N ARG A 481 21.94 -21.27 -4.14
CA ARG A 481 21.11 -21.62 -5.31
C ARG A 481 19.63 -21.27 -5.11
N SER A 482 19.35 -20.14 -4.45
CA SER A 482 17.97 -19.71 -4.14
C SER A 482 17.08 -19.55 -5.36
N ASP A 483 17.66 -19.32 -6.54
CA ASP A 483 16.91 -19.18 -7.80
C ASP A 483 16.08 -20.43 -8.11
N GLU A 484 16.52 -21.61 -7.66
CA GLU A 484 15.75 -22.85 -7.81
C GLU A 484 14.55 -22.93 -6.85
N LEU A 485 14.62 -22.27 -5.69
CA LEU A 485 13.46 -22.13 -4.80
C LEU A 485 12.40 -21.22 -5.43
N PHE A 486 12.85 -20.23 -6.21
CA PHE A 486 12.00 -19.24 -6.87
C PHE A 486 11.54 -19.64 -8.27
N ALA A 487 12.13 -20.68 -8.88
CA ALA A 487 11.72 -21.18 -10.18
C ALA A 487 10.19 -21.37 -10.19
N ASP A 488 9.47 -20.86 -11.18
CA ASP A 488 8.01 -20.90 -11.31
C ASP A 488 7.19 -20.30 -10.13
N ALA A 489 7.81 -19.57 -9.19
CA ALA A 489 7.09 -18.90 -8.10
C ALA A 489 6.29 -17.67 -8.58
N ASP A 490 6.46 -17.29 -9.84
CA ASP A 490 5.64 -16.34 -10.59
C ASP A 490 4.37 -16.99 -11.17
N THR A 491 4.35 -18.31 -11.36
CA THR A 491 3.26 -19.06 -12.00
C THR A 491 2.56 -20.08 -11.08
N ALA A 492 3.13 -20.38 -9.92
CA ALA A 492 2.53 -21.25 -8.90
C ALA A 492 2.90 -20.83 -7.47
N ASP A 493 2.00 -21.09 -6.51
CA ASP A 493 2.29 -20.93 -5.09
C ASP A 493 3.37 -21.93 -4.63
N VAL A 494 4.42 -21.41 -4.02
CA VAL A 494 5.56 -22.18 -3.48
C VAL A 494 5.76 -21.81 -2.03
N CYS A 495 6.11 -22.77 -1.17
CA CYS A 495 6.49 -22.46 0.21
C CYS A 495 7.84 -23.04 0.63
N LEU A 496 8.50 -22.34 1.54
CA LEU A 496 9.64 -22.80 2.32
C LEU A 496 9.23 -22.90 3.79
N LEU A 497 9.31 -24.11 4.34
CA LEU A 497 9.06 -24.43 5.73
C LEU A 497 10.37 -24.29 6.53
N VAL A 498 10.31 -23.54 7.62
CA VAL A 498 11.45 -23.25 8.50
C VAL A 498 11.09 -23.68 9.92
N VAL A 499 11.99 -24.38 10.62
CA VAL A 499 11.78 -24.75 12.02
C VAL A 499 11.82 -23.50 12.90
N GLY A 500 10.87 -23.36 13.82
CA GLY A 500 10.67 -22.17 14.64
C GLY A 500 9.96 -21.04 13.87
N ASP A 501 10.49 -19.83 14.01
CA ASP A 501 10.04 -18.65 13.25
C ASP A 501 11.05 -18.30 12.15
N PRO A 502 10.59 -17.91 10.94
CA PRO A 502 11.49 -17.61 9.84
C PRO A 502 12.54 -16.53 10.12
N PHE A 503 12.33 -15.61 11.07
CA PHE A 503 13.28 -14.53 11.38
C PHE A 503 13.89 -14.64 12.79
N GLY A 504 13.58 -15.70 13.54
CA GLY A 504 14.01 -15.82 14.94
C GLY A 504 15.53 -15.84 15.15
N ALA A 505 16.28 -16.48 14.25
CA ALA A 505 17.75 -16.57 14.33
C ALA A 505 18.34 -17.12 13.01
N THR A 506 17.89 -16.60 11.87
CA THR A 506 18.23 -17.18 10.56
C THR A 506 18.62 -16.11 9.53
N THR A 507 19.19 -16.55 8.41
CA THR A 507 19.57 -15.70 7.27
C THR A 507 18.42 -15.49 6.27
N HIS A 508 17.20 -15.97 6.56
CA HIS A 508 16.08 -15.93 5.61
C HIS A 508 15.60 -14.51 5.25
N THR A 509 16.04 -13.46 5.95
CA THR A 509 15.84 -12.07 5.51
C THR A 509 16.45 -11.82 4.13
N ASP A 510 17.62 -12.39 3.84
CA ASP A 510 18.26 -12.30 2.54
C ASP A 510 17.42 -12.97 1.43
N LEU A 511 16.78 -14.10 1.73
CA LEU A 511 15.88 -14.79 0.81
C LEU A 511 14.67 -13.91 0.43
N VAL A 512 14.09 -13.19 1.41
CA VAL A 512 12.99 -12.25 1.17
C VAL A 512 13.42 -11.08 0.28
N LEU A 513 14.65 -10.56 0.49
CA LEU A 513 15.19 -9.46 -0.33
C LEU A 513 15.41 -9.92 -1.78
N ARG A 514 16.00 -11.11 -1.99
CA ARG A 514 16.19 -11.69 -3.32
C ARG A 514 14.87 -11.90 -4.05
N ALA A 515 13.88 -12.53 -3.42
CA ALA A 515 12.55 -12.72 -4.01
C ALA A 515 11.88 -11.39 -4.43
N ARG A 516 11.96 -10.36 -3.58
CA ARG A 516 11.41 -9.03 -3.89
C ARG A 516 12.15 -8.34 -5.03
N SER A 517 13.47 -8.52 -5.14
CA SER A 517 14.24 -7.99 -6.26
C SER A 517 13.85 -8.61 -7.61
N LEU A 518 13.37 -9.86 -7.59
CA LEU A 518 12.84 -10.59 -8.74
C LEU A 518 11.34 -10.30 -9.00
N GLY A 519 10.71 -9.41 -8.23
CA GLY A 519 9.28 -9.08 -8.37
C GLY A 519 8.32 -10.16 -7.85
N ILE A 520 8.81 -11.15 -7.11
CA ILE A 520 8.01 -12.23 -6.54
C ILE A 520 7.34 -11.75 -5.24
N SER A 521 6.03 -11.99 -5.12
CA SER A 521 5.28 -11.67 -3.91
C SER A 521 5.64 -12.64 -2.79
N VAL A 522 6.13 -12.12 -1.67
CA VAL A 522 6.51 -12.93 -0.51
C VAL A 522 5.54 -12.73 0.64
N LYS A 523 5.04 -13.84 1.21
CA LYS A 523 4.19 -13.82 2.40
C LYS A 523 4.80 -14.64 3.52
N VAL A 524 5.08 -13.97 4.64
CA VAL A 524 5.64 -14.62 5.83
C VAL A 524 4.50 -15.04 6.76
N ILE A 525 4.59 -16.27 7.25
CA ILE A 525 3.71 -16.81 8.29
C ILE A 525 4.59 -17.15 9.49
N HIS A 526 4.46 -16.33 10.53
CA HIS A 526 5.22 -16.45 11.78
C HIS A 526 4.78 -17.63 12.63
N ASN A 527 5.66 -18.05 13.53
CA ASN A 527 5.36 -19.08 14.53
C ASN A 527 6.17 -18.86 15.83
N ALA A 528 6.09 -19.77 16.80
CA ALA A 528 6.91 -19.77 18.01
C ALA A 528 8.40 -19.95 17.67
N SER A 529 9.27 -19.25 18.40
CA SER A 529 10.73 -19.28 18.27
C SER A 529 11.37 -19.56 19.62
N ILE A 530 12.60 -20.07 19.63
CA ILE A 530 13.35 -20.20 20.88
C ILE A 530 13.59 -18.84 21.55
N MET A 531 13.64 -17.77 20.75
CA MET A 531 13.85 -16.39 21.21
C MET A 531 12.76 -15.88 22.16
N ASN A 532 11.52 -16.33 21.96
CA ASN A 532 10.41 -16.01 22.85
C ASN A 532 10.06 -17.17 23.80
N ALA A 533 10.20 -18.43 23.37
CA ALA A 533 9.86 -19.59 24.19
C ALA A 533 10.79 -19.77 25.41
N VAL A 534 12.02 -19.23 25.37
CA VAL A 534 12.94 -19.18 26.53
C VAL A 534 12.29 -18.58 27.79
N ALA A 535 11.23 -17.76 27.64
CA ALA A 535 10.39 -17.27 28.73
C ALA A 535 9.92 -18.34 29.73
N CYS A 536 9.77 -19.60 29.30
CA CYS A 536 9.30 -20.70 30.14
C CYS A 536 10.23 -20.99 31.34
N CYS A 537 11.48 -20.50 31.32
CA CYS A 537 12.38 -20.60 32.48
C CYS A 537 12.08 -19.59 33.60
N GLY A 538 11.16 -18.64 33.37
CA GLY A 538 10.74 -17.68 34.40
C GLY A 538 11.51 -16.37 34.47
N LEU A 539 12.54 -16.20 33.65
CA LEU A 539 13.27 -14.93 33.49
C LEU A 539 12.41 -13.98 32.63
N GLN A 540 11.68 -13.05 33.26
CA GLN A 540 10.72 -12.20 32.55
C GLN A 540 10.20 -10.96 33.31
N VAL A 541 10.61 -10.66 34.55
CA VAL A 541 9.77 -9.83 35.42
C VAL A 541 10.02 -8.31 35.30
N PHE A 542 8.91 -7.60 35.13
CA PHE A 542 8.73 -6.14 35.06
C PHE A 542 9.38 -5.35 36.22
N SER A 543 10.04 -4.25 35.88
CA SER A 543 10.23 -3.11 36.78
C SER A 543 9.08 -2.11 36.63
N SER A 544 8.57 -1.58 37.76
CA SER A 544 7.42 -0.68 37.88
C SER A 544 7.52 0.64 37.08
N THR A 545 8.68 0.97 36.53
CA THR A 545 8.93 2.24 35.81
C THR A 545 8.48 2.21 34.34
N SER A 546 8.19 1.04 33.77
CA SER A 546 7.98 0.88 32.31
C SER A 546 6.51 0.86 31.84
N LEU A 547 5.53 1.07 32.73
CA LEU A 547 4.10 1.10 32.37
C LEU A 547 3.76 2.20 31.34
N ILE A 548 4.53 3.30 31.35
CA ILE A 548 4.38 4.43 30.41
C ILE A 548 4.81 4.03 28.99
N LEU A 549 5.81 3.15 28.85
CA LEU A 549 6.33 2.73 27.54
C LEU A 549 5.39 1.73 26.84
N VAL A 550 4.74 0.85 27.61
CA VAL A 550 3.76 -0.11 27.09
C VAL A 550 2.49 0.60 26.61
N ALA A 551 2.04 1.64 27.32
CA ALA A 551 0.93 2.49 26.88
C ALA A 551 1.24 3.24 25.57
N LEU A 552 2.50 3.65 25.37
CA LEU A 552 2.97 4.26 24.12
C LEU A 552 3.14 3.23 22.98
N ALA A 553 3.65 2.03 23.24
CA ALA A 553 3.83 0.99 22.22
C ALA A 553 2.49 0.42 21.70
N LEU A 554 1.46 0.34 22.55
CA LEU A 554 0.09 -0.03 22.15
C LEU A 554 -0.53 0.96 21.17
N HIS A 555 -0.08 2.21 21.14
CA HIS A 555 -0.50 3.21 20.15
C HIS A 555 0.19 3.05 18.77
N PHE A 556 1.32 2.32 18.69
CA PHE A 556 2.16 2.31 17.48
C PHE A 556 2.15 1.00 16.67
N ARG A 557 1.38 -0.03 17.04
CA ARG A 557 1.33 -1.35 16.34
C ARG A 557 2.72 -1.85 15.90
N VAL A 558 3.72 -1.74 16.78
CA VAL A 558 5.03 -2.33 16.52
C VAL A 558 4.87 -3.85 16.53
N ALA A 559 5.42 -4.52 15.52
CA ALA A 559 5.34 -5.96 15.36
C ALA A 559 5.73 -6.69 16.66
N PHE A 560 4.84 -7.57 17.14
CA PHE A 560 4.99 -8.34 18.38
C PHE A 560 6.18 -9.32 18.40
N CYS A 561 6.94 -9.42 17.30
CA CYS A 561 8.13 -10.26 17.19
C CYS A 561 9.39 -9.65 17.82
N ALA A 562 9.35 -8.42 18.34
CA ALA A 562 10.54 -7.71 18.85
C ALA A 562 10.44 -7.20 20.31
N LEU A 563 9.54 -7.76 21.13
CA LEU A 563 9.56 -7.56 22.58
C LEU A 563 10.32 -8.72 23.23
N GLN A 564 11.60 -8.81 22.93
CA GLN A 564 12.48 -9.81 23.51
C GLN A 564 12.58 -9.52 25.02
N LEU A 565 11.72 -10.20 25.79
CA LEU A 565 11.81 -10.47 27.22
C LEU A 565 12.65 -9.41 27.94
N TYR A 566 12.05 -8.28 28.32
CA TYR A 566 12.69 -6.99 28.63
C TYR A 566 14.04 -6.98 29.40
N SER A 567 14.32 -8.02 30.18
CA SER A 567 15.58 -8.22 30.91
C SER A 567 16.65 -9.00 30.11
N PHE A 568 16.39 -9.41 28.86
CA PHE A 568 17.35 -10.08 27.97
C PHE A 568 18.07 -9.06 27.08
N GLY A 569 19.38 -9.18 27.01
CA GLY A 569 20.25 -8.37 26.15
C GLY A 569 20.55 -9.05 24.81
N GLU A 570 21.70 -8.69 24.23
CA GLU A 570 22.11 -9.22 22.93
C GLU A 570 22.26 -10.75 22.97
N THR A 571 21.60 -11.47 22.05
CA THR A 571 21.72 -12.93 21.92
C THR A 571 23.04 -13.30 21.27
N VAL A 572 23.65 -14.41 21.71
CA VAL A 572 24.94 -14.89 21.20
C VAL A 572 24.82 -16.30 20.65
N SER A 573 25.71 -16.66 19.73
CA SER A 573 25.87 -18.04 19.23
C SER A 573 27.22 -18.59 19.69
N ILE A 574 27.20 -19.70 20.42
CA ILE A 574 28.40 -20.43 20.86
C ILE A 574 28.69 -21.50 19.81
N VAL A 575 29.86 -21.44 19.21
CA VAL A 575 30.29 -22.33 18.11
C VAL A 575 31.16 -23.47 18.62
N MET A 576 31.11 -24.64 17.97
CA MET A 576 32.00 -25.75 18.33
C MET A 576 33.46 -25.38 18.02
N TRP A 577 34.33 -25.55 19.01
CA TRP A 577 35.76 -25.39 18.83
C TRP A 577 36.37 -26.51 18.01
N THR A 578 37.45 -26.17 17.32
CA THR A 578 38.36 -27.12 16.68
C THR A 578 39.76 -26.93 17.25
N ASP A 579 40.67 -27.86 16.98
CA ASP A 579 42.05 -27.77 17.48
C ASP A 579 42.77 -26.50 17.00
N SER A 580 42.43 -26.01 15.81
CA SER A 580 43.05 -24.82 15.20
C SER A 580 42.25 -23.52 15.37
N TRP A 581 40.98 -23.59 15.76
CA TRP A 581 40.10 -22.42 15.81
C TRP A 581 39.17 -22.47 17.02
N GLN A 582 39.41 -21.54 17.95
CA GLN A 582 38.75 -21.45 19.25
C GLN A 582 38.30 -20.00 19.51
N PRO A 583 37.26 -19.52 18.80
CA PRO A 583 36.80 -18.15 18.92
C PRO A 583 36.19 -17.90 20.30
N ASP A 584 36.37 -16.68 20.81
CA ASP A 584 35.82 -16.21 22.08
C ASP A 584 34.98 -14.92 21.93
N SER A 585 34.62 -14.53 20.70
CA SER A 585 33.96 -13.24 20.40
C SER A 585 32.60 -13.06 21.08
N TYR A 586 31.93 -14.15 21.47
CA TYR A 586 30.67 -14.10 22.23
C TYR A 586 30.88 -13.71 23.70
N TYR A 587 32.12 -13.76 24.22
CA TYR A 587 32.46 -13.33 25.57
C TYR A 587 32.11 -11.86 25.82
N ASP A 588 32.53 -10.96 24.94
CA ASP A 588 32.38 -9.52 25.14
C ASP A 588 30.90 -9.10 25.18
N LYS A 589 30.06 -9.78 24.40
CA LYS A 589 28.60 -9.58 24.38
C LYS A 589 27.95 -10.04 25.69
N ILE A 590 28.32 -11.24 26.17
CA ILE A 590 27.84 -11.75 27.48
C ILE A 590 28.29 -10.81 28.60
N ALA A 591 29.56 -10.37 28.58
CA ALA A 591 30.10 -9.43 29.57
C ALA A 591 29.34 -8.09 29.55
N ALA A 592 29.08 -7.55 28.37
CA ALA A 592 28.35 -6.30 28.20
C ALA A 592 26.88 -6.40 28.65
N ASN A 593 26.22 -7.55 28.44
CA ASN A 593 24.87 -7.79 28.96
C ASN A 593 24.88 -7.86 30.49
N ARG A 594 25.79 -8.65 31.08
CA ARG A 594 25.91 -8.78 32.55
C ARG A 594 26.22 -7.45 33.23
N LEU A 595 27.07 -6.61 32.64
CA LEU A 595 27.38 -5.26 33.14
C LEU A 595 26.13 -4.38 33.24
N ARG A 596 25.14 -4.59 32.36
CA ARG A 596 23.87 -3.87 32.34
C ARG A 596 22.75 -4.57 33.12
N GLY A 597 23.06 -5.65 33.82
CA GLY A 597 22.07 -6.48 34.52
C GLY A 597 21.20 -7.35 33.59
N LEU A 598 21.51 -7.45 32.30
CA LEU A 598 20.71 -8.18 31.33
C LEU A 598 21.08 -9.67 31.24
N HIS A 599 20.10 -10.54 31.07
CA HIS A 599 20.29 -11.97 30.76
C HIS A 599 20.76 -12.15 29.31
N THR A 600 21.53 -13.22 29.06
CA THR A 600 22.01 -13.54 27.71
C THR A 600 21.50 -14.91 27.30
N LEU A 601 20.71 -14.96 26.22
CA LEU A 601 20.38 -16.20 25.53
C LEU A 601 21.59 -16.60 24.65
N CYS A 602 22.10 -17.81 24.88
CA CYS A 602 23.18 -18.42 24.13
C CYS A 602 22.60 -19.56 23.27
N LEU A 603 22.53 -19.33 21.96
CA LEU A 603 22.22 -20.35 20.98
C LEU A 603 23.44 -21.24 20.78
N LEU A 604 23.24 -22.56 20.72
CA LEU A 604 24.32 -23.53 20.63
C LEU A 604 24.46 -24.06 19.21
N ASP A 605 25.69 -24.30 18.78
CA ASP A 605 26.03 -24.69 17.42
C ASP A 605 25.34 -25.97 16.94
N ILE A 606 25.01 -26.00 15.65
CA ILE A 606 24.39 -27.13 14.97
C ILE A 606 25.15 -27.37 13.67
N LYS A 607 25.73 -28.56 13.53
CA LYS A 607 26.45 -29.00 12.35
C LYS A 607 25.70 -30.14 11.67
N VAL A 608 24.99 -29.82 10.60
CA VAL A 608 24.18 -30.78 9.82
C VAL A 608 24.64 -30.75 8.37
N LYS A 609 24.87 -31.92 7.78
CA LYS A 609 25.38 -32.07 6.39
C LYS A 609 26.67 -31.26 6.13
N GLU A 610 27.61 -31.26 7.08
CA GLU A 610 28.96 -30.74 6.83
C GLU A 610 29.87 -31.83 6.25
N GLN A 611 30.78 -31.46 5.37
CA GLN A 611 31.83 -32.37 4.87
C GLN A 611 33.08 -32.20 5.74
N SER A 612 33.76 -33.30 6.03
CA SER A 612 35.10 -33.23 6.61
C SER A 612 36.03 -32.44 5.67
N ILE A 613 37.04 -31.77 6.24
CA ILE A 613 38.02 -30.99 5.46
C ILE A 613 38.66 -31.85 4.36
N ASP A 614 38.93 -33.12 4.66
CA ASP A 614 39.50 -34.07 3.71
C ASP A 614 38.53 -34.38 2.55
N ASN A 615 37.25 -34.62 2.84
CA ASN A 615 36.23 -34.85 1.82
C ASN A 615 35.98 -33.59 0.96
N LEU A 616 35.99 -32.40 1.60
CA LEU A 616 35.84 -31.11 0.93
C LEU A 616 36.99 -30.85 -0.05
N ILE A 617 38.25 -31.02 0.39
CA ILE A 617 39.44 -30.85 -0.44
C ILE A 617 39.44 -31.83 -1.62
N LYS A 618 38.96 -33.06 -1.40
CA LYS A 618 38.88 -34.11 -2.42
C LYS A 618 37.62 -34.03 -3.30
N GLY A 619 36.75 -33.04 -3.09
CA GLY A 619 35.50 -32.88 -3.85
C GLY A 619 34.50 -34.02 -3.67
N ARG A 620 34.58 -34.78 -2.58
CA ARG A 620 33.67 -35.90 -2.29
C ARG A 620 32.46 -35.41 -1.51
N LYS A 621 31.26 -35.62 -2.03
CA LYS A 621 29.98 -35.30 -1.35
C LYS A 621 29.64 -36.34 -0.26
N ILE A 622 30.57 -36.54 0.68
CA ILE A 622 30.39 -37.43 1.84
C ILE A 622 30.26 -36.53 3.07
N TYR A 623 29.09 -36.58 3.70
CA TYR A 623 28.74 -35.75 4.83
C TYR A 623 28.94 -36.50 6.15
N ASP A 624 29.43 -35.79 7.15
CA ASP A 624 29.58 -36.30 8.51
C ASP A 624 28.21 -36.38 9.20
N PRO A 625 28.05 -37.27 10.21
CA PRO A 625 26.82 -37.35 10.99
C PRO A 625 26.54 -36.02 11.71
N PRO A 626 25.26 -35.63 11.86
CA PRO A 626 24.91 -34.36 12.46
C PRO A 626 25.38 -34.28 13.91
N ARG A 627 25.96 -33.14 14.28
CA ARG A 627 26.46 -32.85 15.63
C ARG A 627 25.74 -31.63 16.18
N TYR A 628 25.28 -31.74 17.42
CA TYR A 628 24.59 -30.67 18.14
C TYR A 628 25.38 -30.34 19.40
N MET A 629 25.66 -29.07 19.63
CA MET A 629 26.42 -28.65 20.80
C MET A 629 25.54 -28.80 22.04
N SER A 630 26.11 -29.42 23.09
CA SER A 630 25.42 -29.61 24.37
C SER A 630 25.64 -28.41 25.31
N CYS A 631 24.73 -28.21 26.28
CA CYS A 631 24.96 -27.25 27.37
C CYS A 631 26.25 -27.54 28.15
N SER A 632 26.62 -28.82 28.30
CA SER A 632 27.87 -29.25 28.94
C SER A 632 29.10 -28.75 28.17
N GLU A 633 29.13 -28.95 26.86
CA GLU A 633 30.23 -28.49 26.00
C GLU A 633 30.32 -26.96 25.97
N ALA A 634 29.17 -26.28 25.86
CA ALA A 634 29.11 -24.82 25.89
C ALA A 634 29.60 -24.26 27.25
N ALA A 635 29.17 -24.84 28.37
CA ALA A 635 29.61 -24.44 29.70
C ALA A 635 31.12 -24.62 29.88
N LYS A 636 31.68 -25.73 29.36
CA LYS A 636 33.12 -25.99 29.38
C LYS A 636 33.90 -24.92 28.62
N GLN A 637 33.46 -24.56 27.41
CA GLN A 637 34.10 -23.51 26.62
C GLN A 637 34.02 -22.14 27.32
N LEU A 638 32.88 -21.78 27.91
CA LEU A 638 32.73 -20.52 28.64
C LEU A 638 33.71 -20.44 29.83
N ILE A 639 33.83 -21.51 30.63
CA ILE A 639 34.78 -21.56 31.75
C ILE A 639 36.22 -21.38 31.25
N GLU A 640 36.59 -22.08 30.17
CA GLU A 640 37.94 -21.99 29.63
C GLU A 640 38.26 -20.58 29.06
N ILE A 641 37.29 -19.90 28.45
CA ILE A 641 37.44 -18.50 28.04
C ILE A 641 37.63 -17.60 29.26
N ALA A 642 36.84 -17.77 30.32
CA ALA A 642 36.98 -16.99 31.54
C ALA A 642 38.37 -17.14 32.17
N GLU A 643 38.92 -18.36 32.20
CA GLU A 643 40.29 -18.63 32.66
C GLU A 643 41.35 -17.97 31.77
N ARG A 644 41.16 -17.98 30.43
CA ARG A 644 42.06 -17.29 29.49
C ARG A 644 42.07 -15.78 29.75
N LYS A 645 40.90 -15.16 29.93
CA LYS A 645 40.79 -13.72 30.24
C LYS A 645 41.47 -13.38 31.57
N GLN A 646 41.29 -14.22 32.59
CA GLN A 646 41.97 -14.07 33.88
C GLN A 646 43.49 -14.17 33.74
N LYS A 647 44.02 -15.12 32.97
CA LYS A 647 45.47 -15.24 32.68
C LYS A 647 46.03 -14.02 31.94
N THR A 648 45.23 -13.35 31.13
CA THR A 648 45.60 -12.09 30.45
C THR A 648 45.47 -10.83 31.32
N GLY A 649 45.13 -10.98 32.61
CA GLY A 649 44.98 -9.87 33.56
C GLY A 649 43.62 -9.16 33.52
N ILE A 650 42.64 -9.69 32.78
CA ILE A 650 41.28 -9.14 32.68
C ILE A 650 40.40 -9.86 33.73
N GLN A 651 39.70 -9.10 34.57
CA GLN A 651 38.72 -9.69 35.50
C GLN A 651 37.58 -10.34 34.71
N PRO A 652 37.31 -11.64 34.90
CA PRO A 652 36.33 -12.32 34.08
C PRO A 652 34.89 -11.94 34.47
N ALA A 653 34.03 -11.65 33.48
CA ALA A 653 32.63 -11.28 33.70
C ALA A 653 31.74 -12.38 34.30
N TYR A 654 32.19 -13.63 34.22
CA TYR A 654 31.58 -14.82 34.81
C TYR A 654 32.67 -15.84 35.14
N SER A 655 32.33 -16.83 35.96
CA SER A 655 33.22 -17.87 36.48
C SER A 655 32.45 -19.20 36.62
N GLY A 656 33.14 -20.28 37.01
CA GLY A 656 32.49 -21.57 37.23
C GLY A 656 31.31 -21.53 38.22
N GLU A 657 31.34 -20.63 39.20
CA GLU A 657 30.26 -20.46 40.20
C GLU A 657 29.07 -19.63 39.69
N THR A 658 29.16 -19.07 38.48
CA THR A 658 28.08 -18.24 37.93
C THR A 658 26.86 -19.11 37.65
N PRO A 659 25.65 -18.73 38.10
CA PRO A 659 24.43 -19.46 37.78
C PRO A 659 24.16 -19.42 36.28
N CYS A 660 23.66 -20.53 35.75
CA CYS A 660 23.23 -20.68 34.36
C CYS A 660 21.97 -21.55 34.29
N VAL A 661 21.20 -21.37 33.21
CA VAL A 661 19.99 -22.14 32.96
C VAL A 661 20.18 -22.93 31.68
N GLY A 662 20.23 -24.24 31.81
CA GLY A 662 20.22 -25.16 30.67
C GLY A 662 18.80 -25.39 30.21
N LEU A 663 18.58 -25.31 28.90
CA LEU A 663 17.30 -25.56 28.26
C LEU A 663 17.49 -26.64 27.21
N ALA A 664 16.67 -27.69 27.26
CA ALA A 664 16.66 -28.74 26.26
C ALA A 664 15.25 -28.94 25.73
N ARG A 665 15.14 -29.02 24.41
CA ARG A 665 13.92 -29.41 23.68
C ARG A 665 12.71 -28.56 24.10
N VAL A 666 12.92 -27.24 24.11
CA VAL A 666 11.87 -26.27 24.49
C VAL A 666 10.69 -26.39 23.53
N GLY A 667 9.48 -26.57 24.07
CA GLY A 667 8.27 -26.84 23.31
C GLY A 667 7.99 -28.31 23.02
N TRP A 668 8.84 -29.25 23.46
CA TRP A 668 8.61 -30.69 23.30
C TRP A 668 8.02 -31.29 24.58
N GLU A 669 7.33 -32.43 24.47
CA GLU A 669 6.78 -33.17 25.61
C GLU A 669 7.85 -33.54 26.67
N ASN A 670 9.08 -33.79 26.23
CA ASN A 670 10.21 -34.12 27.10
C ASN A 670 11.15 -32.93 27.35
N GLN A 671 10.63 -31.70 27.30
CA GLN A 671 11.37 -30.47 27.62
C GLN A 671 12.05 -30.57 29.00
N LYS A 672 13.30 -30.13 29.09
CA LYS A 672 14.07 -30.11 30.33
C LYS A 672 14.69 -28.75 30.58
N ILE A 673 14.45 -28.19 31.76
CA ILE A 673 15.01 -26.92 32.23
C ILE A 673 15.77 -27.20 33.52
N VAL A 674 17.02 -26.73 33.61
CA VAL A 674 17.85 -26.94 34.81
C VAL A 674 18.58 -25.67 35.18
N LEU A 675 18.38 -25.21 36.42
CA LEU A 675 19.21 -24.17 37.05
C LEU A 675 20.38 -24.83 37.79
N CYS A 676 21.61 -24.48 37.44
CA CYS A 676 22.81 -24.84 38.20
C CYS A 676 23.97 -23.87 37.92
N THR A 677 25.12 -24.05 38.58
CA THR A 677 26.33 -23.27 38.26
C THR A 677 26.96 -23.75 36.96
N LEU A 678 27.74 -22.89 36.28
CA LEU A 678 28.47 -23.26 35.07
C LEU A 678 29.33 -24.52 35.28
N SER A 679 30.01 -24.64 36.43
CA SER A 679 30.78 -25.84 36.80
C SER A 679 29.92 -27.10 36.86
N LYS A 680 28.72 -27.03 37.48
CA LYS A 680 27.79 -28.18 37.56
C LYS A 680 27.19 -28.51 36.19
N MET A 681 26.96 -27.51 35.33
CA MET A 681 26.43 -27.70 33.98
C MET A 681 27.35 -28.55 33.09
N VAL A 682 28.67 -28.47 33.27
CA VAL A 682 29.64 -29.31 32.54
C VAL A 682 29.37 -30.81 32.72
N THR A 683 28.88 -31.22 33.88
CA THR A 683 28.57 -32.63 34.19
C THR A 683 27.07 -32.95 34.13
N THR A 684 26.22 -31.95 33.86
CA THR A 684 24.76 -32.13 33.89
C THR A 684 24.27 -32.74 32.58
N ASP A 685 23.59 -33.87 32.67
CA ASP A 685 22.92 -34.48 31.51
C ASP A 685 21.60 -33.76 31.20
N MET A 686 21.54 -33.09 30.05
CA MET A 686 20.35 -32.40 29.53
C MET A 686 19.51 -33.29 28.59
N GLY A 687 19.99 -34.49 28.28
CA GLY A 687 19.40 -35.43 27.32
C GLY A 687 19.76 -35.09 25.87
N GLU A 688 18.89 -35.53 24.95
CA GLU A 688 19.06 -35.35 23.50
C GLU A 688 18.93 -33.88 23.05
N PRO A 689 19.56 -33.46 21.94
CA PRO A 689 19.39 -32.11 21.38
C PRO A 689 17.93 -31.81 21.01
N VAL A 690 17.54 -30.53 20.83
CA VAL A 690 18.37 -29.31 20.78
C VAL A 690 18.48 -28.62 22.13
N HIS A 691 19.65 -28.03 22.39
CA HIS A 691 19.97 -27.33 23.63
C HIS A 691 20.18 -25.83 23.42
N SER A 692 19.84 -25.04 24.44
CA SER A 692 20.15 -23.61 24.57
C SER A 692 20.61 -23.33 25.99
N LEU A 693 21.45 -22.31 26.18
CA LEU A 693 21.96 -21.93 27.50
C LEU A 693 21.59 -20.47 27.80
N VAL A 694 21.19 -20.16 29.02
CA VAL A 694 21.00 -18.77 29.46
C VAL A 694 21.99 -18.43 30.56
N ILE A 695 22.65 -17.29 30.42
CA ILE A 695 23.49 -16.68 31.44
C ILE A 695 22.71 -15.49 32.05
N PRO A 696 22.13 -15.64 33.25
CA PRO A 696 21.33 -14.58 33.86
C PRO A 696 22.20 -13.39 34.30
N GLY A 697 21.75 -12.16 34.01
CA GLY A 697 22.27 -10.94 34.62
C GLY A 697 21.79 -10.73 36.06
N GLU A 698 21.28 -9.54 36.38
CA GLU A 698 20.63 -9.26 37.66
C GLU A 698 19.24 -9.88 37.65
N MET A 699 18.87 -10.62 38.70
CA MET A 699 17.61 -11.36 38.77
C MET A 699 16.67 -10.73 39.80
N HIS A 700 15.43 -10.52 39.40
CA HIS A 700 14.37 -10.11 40.32
C HIS A 700 14.02 -11.27 41.29
N PRO A 701 13.59 -11.01 42.54
CA PRO A 701 13.23 -12.06 43.49
C PRO A 701 12.23 -13.09 42.95
N MET A 702 11.24 -12.65 42.16
CA MET A 702 10.29 -13.56 41.50
C MET A 702 10.93 -14.46 40.44
N GLU A 703 11.90 -13.95 39.68
CA GLU A 703 12.62 -14.75 38.68
C GLU A 703 13.46 -15.81 39.37
N MET A 704 14.08 -15.45 40.49
CA MET A 704 14.81 -16.37 41.34
C MET A 704 13.90 -17.47 41.91
N ASP A 705 12.71 -17.11 42.39
CA ASP A 705 11.76 -18.07 42.93
C ASP A 705 11.23 -19.03 41.86
N MET A 706 10.99 -18.55 40.64
CA MET A 706 10.63 -19.40 39.51
C MET A 706 11.80 -20.32 39.12
N LEU A 707 13.02 -19.79 39.01
CA LEU A 707 14.19 -20.58 38.65
C LEU A 707 14.52 -21.68 39.68
N LYS A 708 14.27 -21.44 40.98
CA LYS A 708 14.42 -22.46 42.03
C LYS A 708 13.54 -23.69 41.79
N THR A 709 12.39 -23.54 41.12
CA THR A 709 11.54 -24.70 40.76
C THR A 709 12.23 -25.67 39.78
N PHE A 710 13.26 -25.19 39.08
CA PHE A 710 14.08 -25.97 38.15
C PHE A 710 15.47 -26.29 38.70
N SER A 711 15.72 -26.08 39.99
CA SER A 711 17.00 -26.43 40.60
C SER A 711 17.19 -27.95 40.58
N ALA A 712 18.31 -28.40 40.03
CA ALA A 712 18.67 -29.81 40.10
C ALA A 712 19.02 -30.16 41.55
N CYS A 713 18.18 -30.99 42.19
CA CYS A 713 18.55 -31.70 43.42
C CYS A 713 19.96 -32.28 43.33
#